data_AF-A0A345E9W7-F1
#
_entry.id   AF-A0A345E9W7-F1
#
_cell.length_a   1.000
_cell.length_b   1.000
_cell.length_c   1.000
_cell.angle_alpha   90.00
_cell.angle_beta   90.00
_cell.angle_gamma   90.00
#
_symmetry.space_group_name_H-M   'P 1'
#
loop_
_entity.id
_entity.type
_entity.pdbx_description
1 polymer ?
#
loop_
_entity_poly.entity_id
_entity_poly.type
_entity_poly.pdbx_seq_one_letter_code
_entity_poly.pdbx_strand_id
1 'polypeptide(L)'
;MSESDGSGGAEYGEVALALAAVAALVVAAALLPGAGLGGGGMDDGERGTPAATGTPGAMATPEGGGERPGGASAGGQLPGGSPSGVPLSQPPERTRIGSTQGFEGELAQTPQFVVEGPENTYWRQTAYATYTGSSWASSPRWRSIAEGVPNDARTVDGRAMDYRVTLLVPSSSLPTAWQPSGVELPNASAGVEASTVGGVRATTRLPAGTDYLARSAAPPSDPSTLRAAGTDYPDRIAERYTQLPEATPDRVGAFTDDLTAGDETPYDEAVTVRDWLKKKPYSLNASHEAGEPVADQFIFEMESGYCQYYATSMVAMLRTQGIPARYVVGYAPGERVGEEEYLVTADRGHAWVEVFFPGTGWVRFDPTGSGRLPVQNPQPPYDISLNRSAVAGAPVSISVAKNGSPVVGAPVEINGERVGWTGAEGTVTTRLPYAAEFTVTARPPDAATKYDGGANETTADRWAGGPMLPARGETAGHADRAASPALPQRAAPAPNGSSRTYRSDTNVTLAVEGTPVAGGGTTVRATIRDVPVRGATVTLDGERVGRTGPDGRLGVSLADVSPGTYRLAARREAVNATTTIRVYAAGTTPTPAAPPPVNLSVSAPLLPLPGGSATVTTTRNGTPVADARVTVGGAESGQTAENGTLGVSLPVAGSAAVVARAPDGASARTTLPLARNAGVVGAVALGGLALLGRAARRRGLTPRSAGRAAATWLSRLVAWTAAACVRAADRLVAAGRALRRGLRHLAGLPGRLATSGLAALAALDPRALVGWLRRWLAGLLARAESAATATADSTGVNPPSATGTADDDEASTATIRDLWREFVAVVAPPRVTTRTPGEIARYAIERGLPAPPIHALTEAYRDAEYGRLAPDADRLARAREALRTVREAMGGGTE
;
A
#
# COMPACT_ATOMS: atom_id res chain seq x y z
N MET A 1 54.93 -52.65 -2.22
CA MET A 1 53.98 -52.33 -3.31
C MET A 1 53.99 -50.80 -3.40
N SER A 2 54.69 -50.23 -4.39
CA SER A 2 54.25 -50.03 -5.78
C SER A 2 53.02 -49.11 -5.83
N GLU A 3 53.02 -47.96 -6.52
CA GLU A 3 53.95 -47.47 -7.54
C GLU A 3 54.14 -45.94 -7.51
N SER A 4 55.12 -45.45 -8.27
CA SER A 4 55.52 -44.04 -8.38
C SER A 4 55.14 -43.43 -9.73
N ASP A 5 54.68 -42.18 -9.74
CA ASP A 5 54.89 -41.20 -10.83
C ASP A 5 54.45 -39.79 -10.34
N GLY A 6 54.97 -38.66 -10.82
CA GLY A 6 56.02 -38.53 -11.84
C GLY A 6 55.98 -37.22 -12.66
N SER A 7 55.64 -36.04 -12.11
CA SER A 7 55.58 -34.80 -12.93
C SER A 7 55.79 -33.45 -12.20
N GLY A 8 56.83 -33.33 -11.38
CA GLY A 8 57.34 -32.00 -11.00
C GLY A 8 58.11 -31.36 -12.17
N GLY A 9 57.63 -30.25 -12.76
CA GLY A 9 58.43 -29.52 -13.76
C GLY A 9 57.77 -28.43 -14.63
N ALA A 10 56.44 -28.38 -14.76
CA ALA A 10 55.80 -27.52 -15.77
C ALA A 10 55.40 -26.10 -15.29
N GLU A 11 54.86 -25.95 -14.08
CA GLU A 11 54.05 -24.77 -13.72
C GLU A 11 54.83 -23.44 -13.61
N TYR A 12 56.10 -23.46 -13.19
CA TYR A 12 56.92 -22.24 -13.12
C TYR A 12 57.30 -21.67 -14.50
N GLY A 13 57.17 -22.46 -15.58
CA GLY A 13 57.39 -21.98 -16.94
C GLY A 13 56.23 -21.13 -17.45
N GLU A 14 55.00 -21.56 -17.19
CA GLU A 14 53.78 -20.93 -17.71
C GLU A 14 53.45 -19.61 -16.99
N VAL A 15 53.65 -19.55 -15.66
CA VAL A 15 53.48 -18.30 -14.89
C VAL A 15 54.46 -17.22 -15.34
N ALA A 16 55.73 -17.59 -15.60
CA ALA A 16 56.73 -16.67 -16.11
C ALA A 16 56.43 -16.19 -17.54
N LEU A 17 55.87 -17.06 -18.38
CA LEU A 17 55.47 -16.71 -19.75
C LEU A 17 54.23 -15.81 -19.76
N ALA A 18 53.25 -16.06 -18.89
CA ALA A 18 52.05 -15.24 -18.73
C ALA A 18 52.39 -13.81 -18.28
N LEU A 19 53.30 -13.67 -17.29
CA LEU A 19 53.77 -12.35 -16.84
C LEU A 19 54.55 -11.60 -17.95
N ALA A 20 55.36 -12.30 -18.74
CA ALA A 20 56.05 -11.71 -19.89
C ALA A 20 55.08 -11.29 -21.02
N ALA A 21 54.03 -12.07 -21.28
CA ALA A 21 53.00 -11.73 -22.25
C ALA A 21 52.17 -10.51 -21.84
N VAL A 22 51.78 -10.42 -20.55
CA VAL A 22 51.08 -9.24 -20.01
C VAL A 22 51.97 -7.99 -20.10
N ALA A 23 53.26 -8.09 -19.75
CA ALA A 23 54.19 -6.98 -19.89
C ALA A 23 54.36 -6.52 -21.35
N ALA A 24 54.44 -7.46 -22.31
CA ALA A 24 54.52 -7.14 -23.73
C ALA A 24 53.24 -6.47 -24.26
N LEU A 25 52.06 -6.88 -23.77
CA LEU A 25 50.76 -6.32 -24.19
C LEU A 25 50.56 -4.89 -23.67
N VAL A 26 51.04 -4.59 -22.46
CA VAL A 26 51.07 -3.24 -21.89
C VAL A 26 52.04 -2.33 -22.65
N VAL A 27 53.20 -2.84 -23.09
CA VAL A 27 54.14 -2.08 -23.94
C VAL A 27 53.57 -1.84 -25.35
N ALA A 28 52.87 -2.82 -25.93
CA ALA A 28 52.22 -2.66 -27.24
C ALA A 28 51.08 -1.62 -27.21
N ALA A 29 50.26 -1.62 -26.15
CA ALA A 29 49.21 -0.63 -25.95
C ALA A 29 49.73 0.80 -25.79
N ALA A 30 50.96 0.97 -25.29
CA ALA A 30 51.61 2.28 -25.11
C ALA A 30 52.28 2.84 -26.39
N LEU A 31 52.33 2.08 -27.49
CA LEU A 31 53.04 2.43 -28.73
C LEU A 31 52.12 2.68 -29.94
N LEU A 32 50.80 2.67 -29.74
CA LEU A 32 49.82 2.98 -30.79
C LEU A 32 49.48 4.48 -30.81
N PRO A 33 49.59 5.19 -31.95
CA PRO A 33 49.11 6.56 -32.06
C PRO A 33 47.58 6.61 -31.92
N GLY A 34 47.09 7.37 -30.94
CA GLY A 34 45.66 7.64 -30.80
C GLY A 34 45.18 8.59 -31.90
N ALA A 35 44.46 8.08 -32.89
CA ALA A 35 43.71 8.90 -33.83
C ALA A 35 42.53 9.55 -33.09
N GLY A 36 42.59 10.87 -32.90
CA GLY A 36 41.51 11.62 -32.28
C GLY A 36 40.31 11.79 -33.22
N LEU A 37 39.11 11.83 -32.63
CA LEU A 37 37.91 12.35 -33.27
C LEU A 37 37.36 13.46 -32.38
N GLY A 38 37.27 14.67 -32.92
CA GLY A 38 36.65 15.81 -32.27
C GLY A 38 36.16 16.82 -33.29
N GLY A 39 35.02 17.44 -32.99
CA GLY A 39 34.60 18.72 -33.55
C GLY A 39 34.00 18.74 -34.95
N GLY A 40 32.70 18.99 -35.02
CA GLY A 40 32.02 19.56 -36.18
C GLY A 40 30.72 20.22 -35.72
N GLY A 41 30.57 21.52 -35.93
CA GLY A 41 29.39 22.28 -35.51
C GLY A 41 29.13 23.48 -36.42
N MET A 42 27.85 23.81 -36.59
CA MET A 42 27.20 24.96 -37.26
C MET A 42 25.69 24.61 -37.33
N ASP A 43 24.69 25.49 -37.28
CA ASP A 43 24.74 26.97 -37.15
C ASP A 43 23.43 27.54 -36.51
N ASP A 44 23.37 28.87 -36.39
CA ASP A 44 22.39 29.77 -35.73
C ASP A 44 20.85 29.56 -35.90
N GLY A 45 20.07 30.17 -34.98
CA GLY A 45 18.59 30.21 -35.02
C GLY A 45 17.87 31.06 -33.94
N GLU A 46 18.15 32.36 -33.88
CA GLU A 46 17.46 33.43 -33.10
C GLU A 46 15.99 33.24 -32.59
N ARG A 47 15.73 33.49 -31.28
CA ARG A 47 14.89 34.60 -30.68
C ARG A 47 14.21 34.27 -29.34
N GLY A 48 14.19 35.24 -28.41
CA GLY A 48 12.99 35.47 -27.57
C GLY A 48 13.06 35.32 -26.04
N THR A 49 13.97 36.01 -25.36
CA THR A 49 13.72 36.52 -23.97
C THR A 49 12.94 37.84 -24.03
N PRO A 50 12.08 38.20 -23.03
CA PRO A 50 12.53 38.50 -21.67
C PRO A 50 11.61 38.03 -20.51
N ALA A 51 12.12 38.26 -19.29
CA ALA A 51 11.50 37.93 -18.00
C ALA A 51 10.87 39.17 -17.31
N ALA A 52 10.56 39.04 -16.00
CA ALA A 52 10.09 40.08 -15.05
C ALA A 52 8.57 40.42 -15.14
N THR A 53 7.81 40.76 -14.07
CA THR A 53 8.09 40.97 -12.62
C THR A 53 6.77 41.06 -11.82
N GLY A 54 6.80 40.89 -10.48
CA GLY A 54 6.01 41.78 -9.57
C GLY A 54 4.73 41.25 -8.87
N THR A 55 4.85 41.02 -7.55
CA THR A 55 3.85 40.89 -6.46
C THR A 55 3.14 42.23 -6.07
N PRO A 56 2.31 42.38 -5.00
CA PRO A 56 1.23 41.55 -4.37
C PRO A 56 -0.04 42.35 -3.89
N GLY A 57 -1.07 41.64 -3.33
CA GLY A 57 -2.12 42.18 -2.42
C GLY A 57 -3.57 42.27 -2.98
N ALA A 58 -4.68 42.30 -2.20
CA ALA A 58 -4.94 42.00 -0.77
C ALA A 58 -6.47 41.82 -0.47
N MET A 59 -6.80 41.06 0.59
CA MET A 59 -8.05 41.02 1.41
C MET A 59 -9.50 40.77 0.86
N ALA A 60 -10.16 39.79 1.51
CA ALA A 60 -11.54 39.76 2.08
C ALA A 60 -12.84 39.50 1.24
N THR A 61 -13.36 38.25 1.35
CA THR A 61 -14.76 37.80 1.68
C THR A 61 -16.04 38.39 1.02
N PRO A 62 -17.19 37.68 1.01
CA PRO A 62 -17.46 36.24 0.77
C PRO A 62 -18.64 36.04 -0.24
N GLU A 63 -19.27 34.84 -0.24
CA GLU A 63 -20.49 34.43 -1.01
C GLU A 63 -20.33 34.03 -2.50
N GLY A 64 -21.22 33.13 -2.97
CA GLY A 64 -21.35 32.70 -4.37
C GLY A 64 -21.11 31.19 -4.58
N GLY A 65 -22.17 30.42 -4.85
CA GLY A 65 -22.09 28.97 -5.05
C GLY A 65 -21.50 28.53 -6.40
N GLY A 66 -20.97 27.30 -6.45
CA GLY A 66 -20.53 26.60 -7.66
C GLY A 66 -20.54 25.08 -7.42
N GLU A 67 -20.95 24.29 -8.43
CA GLU A 67 -21.40 22.91 -8.22
C GLU A 67 -20.34 21.86 -7.82
N ARG A 68 -20.87 20.78 -7.22
CA ARG A 68 -20.20 19.49 -7.04
C ARG A 68 -19.78 18.85 -8.38
N PRO A 69 -18.59 18.23 -8.45
CA PRO A 69 -18.41 16.99 -9.19
C PRO A 69 -19.01 15.85 -8.35
N GLY A 70 -20.09 15.23 -8.82
CA GLY A 70 -20.72 14.10 -8.16
C GLY A 70 -19.83 12.85 -8.22
N GLY A 71 -19.22 12.47 -7.11
CA GLY A 71 -18.60 11.16 -6.95
C GLY A 71 -19.67 10.07 -6.95
N ALA A 72 -19.99 9.53 -8.13
CA ALA A 72 -20.94 8.43 -8.27
C ALA A 72 -20.40 7.17 -7.56
N SER A 73 -21.12 6.71 -6.55
CA SER A 73 -20.79 5.54 -5.74
C SER A 73 -21.10 4.22 -6.47
N ALA A 74 -20.37 3.98 -7.57
CA ALA A 74 -20.08 2.61 -7.98
C ALA A 74 -19.10 2.02 -6.94
N GLY A 75 -19.41 0.99 -6.16
CA GLY A 75 -20.52 0.04 -6.30
C GLY A 75 -20.06 -1.39 -6.53
N GLY A 76 -18.76 -1.69 -6.30
CA GLY A 76 -18.18 -3.03 -6.36
C GLY A 76 -17.06 -3.24 -5.33
N GLN A 77 -16.97 -4.49 -4.88
CA GLN A 77 -15.93 -5.16 -4.09
C GLN A 77 -15.59 -4.75 -2.65
N LEU A 78 -15.70 -5.75 -1.77
CA LEU A 78 -14.79 -5.97 -0.65
C LEU A 78 -13.40 -6.31 -1.21
N PRO A 79 -12.37 -5.57 -0.78
CA PRO A 79 -11.20 -6.22 -0.20
C PRO A 79 -10.92 -5.61 1.18
N GLY A 80 -11.23 -6.37 2.24
CA GLY A 80 -10.95 -5.99 3.64
C GLY A 80 -12.09 -5.30 4.41
N GLY A 81 -13.36 -5.48 4.01
CA GLY A 81 -14.52 -4.91 4.71
C GLY A 81 -15.21 -5.87 5.71
N SER A 82 -16.23 -5.33 6.37
CA SER A 82 -17.07 -6.00 7.38
C SER A 82 -17.98 -7.10 6.80
N PRO A 83 -18.23 -8.24 7.49
CA PRO A 83 -19.27 -9.21 7.11
C PRO A 83 -20.68 -8.58 6.97
N SER A 84 -20.98 -7.51 7.71
CA SER A 84 -22.23 -6.75 7.55
C SER A 84 -22.34 -6.03 6.18
N GLY A 85 -21.27 -5.96 5.40
CA GLY A 85 -21.18 -5.23 4.12
C GLY A 85 -21.29 -3.71 4.23
N VAL A 86 -21.43 -3.17 5.45
CA VAL A 86 -21.61 -1.75 5.72
C VAL A 86 -20.27 -1.10 6.11
N PRO A 87 -19.94 0.13 5.64
CA PRO A 87 -18.83 0.90 6.19
C PRO A 87 -19.16 1.40 7.59
N LEU A 88 -18.87 0.58 8.60
CA LEU A 88 -19.29 0.77 9.99
C LEU A 88 -18.71 2.04 10.66
N SER A 89 -17.55 2.57 10.26
CA SER A 89 -17.06 3.85 10.81
C SER A 89 -17.94 5.07 10.47
N GLN A 90 -18.79 4.95 9.44
CA GLN A 90 -19.80 5.93 9.06
C GLN A 90 -20.93 5.25 8.26
N PRO A 91 -21.92 4.61 8.94
CA PRO A 91 -22.97 3.86 8.26
C PRO A 91 -23.79 4.74 7.32
N PRO A 92 -24.08 4.29 6.08
CA PRO A 92 -24.83 5.06 5.09
C PRO A 92 -26.34 5.00 5.37
N GLU A 93 -27.08 6.00 4.90
CA GLU A 93 -28.55 6.03 4.99
C GLU A 93 -29.23 4.91 4.17
N ARG A 94 -28.54 4.36 3.17
CA ARG A 94 -28.97 3.18 2.41
C ARG A 94 -27.84 2.17 2.31
N THR A 95 -28.14 0.90 2.55
CA THR A 95 -27.23 -0.22 2.30
C THR A 95 -27.91 -1.27 1.43
N ARG A 96 -27.21 -1.75 0.40
CA ARG A 96 -27.64 -2.96 -0.33
C ARG A 96 -27.53 -4.17 0.60
N ILE A 97 -28.34 -5.19 0.32
CA ILE A 97 -28.26 -6.48 0.98
C ILE A 97 -27.47 -7.43 0.08
N GLY A 98 -26.54 -8.17 0.66
CA GLY A 98 -25.87 -9.24 -0.04
C GLY A 98 -24.94 -8.76 -1.17
N SER A 99 -24.64 -9.69 -2.07
CA SER A 99 -23.93 -9.44 -3.33
C SER A 99 -24.50 -10.35 -4.42
N THR A 100 -24.41 -9.92 -5.67
CA THR A 100 -24.70 -10.76 -6.86
C THR A 100 -23.49 -11.59 -7.31
N GLN A 101 -22.36 -11.44 -6.61
CA GLN A 101 -21.14 -12.23 -6.75
C GLN A 101 -20.71 -12.72 -5.37
N GLY A 102 -20.36 -14.00 -5.24
CA GLY A 102 -19.84 -14.57 -4.00
C GLY A 102 -18.50 -13.94 -3.59
N PHE A 103 -18.21 -13.92 -2.29
CA PHE A 103 -16.92 -13.47 -1.77
C PHE A 103 -15.94 -14.65 -1.63
N GLU A 104 -14.85 -14.61 -2.39
CA GLU A 104 -13.71 -15.51 -2.24
C GLU A 104 -12.58 -14.81 -1.48
N GLY A 105 -12.35 -15.19 -0.22
CA GLY A 105 -11.26 -14.66 0.60
C GLY A 105 -11.49 -14.80 2.10
N GLU A 106 -10.54 -14.30 2.88
CA GLU A 106 -10.69 -14.11 4.33
C GLU A 106 -11.07 -12.66 4.64
N LEU A 107 -11.81 -12.46 5.74
CA LEU A 107 -12.17 -11.13 6.21
C LEU A 107 -10.99 -10.50 6.96
N ALA A 108 -10.73 -9.21 6.73
CA ALA A 108 -9.62 -8.52 7.39
C ALA A 108 -9.91 -8.37 8.90
N GLN A 109 -9.04 -8.91 9.73
CA GLN A 109 -9.15 -8.81 11.20
C GLN A 109 -8.60 -7.47 11.74
N THR A 110 -8.80 -6.38 11.01
CA THR A 110 -8.25 -5.06 11.35
C THR A 110 -8.88 -4.54 12.64
N PRO A 111 -8.11 -4.24 13.70
CA PRO A 111 -8.59 -3.61 14.93
C PRO A 111 -9.42 -2.35 14.65
N GLN A 112 -10.62 -2.26 15.23
CA GLN A 112 -11.54 -1.12 15.05
C GLN A 112 -11.63 -0.28 16.33
N PHE A 113 -11.81 -0.94 17.48
CA PHE A 113 -11.85 -0.33 18.80
C PHE A 113 -11.59 -1.37 19.89
N VAL A 114 -11.26 -0.90 21.08
CA VAL A 114 -11.20 -1.71 22.30
C VAL A 114 -12.26 -1.20 23.26
N VAL A 115 -12.88 -2.11 24.00
CA VAL A 115 -13.84 -1.80 25.06
C VAL A 115 -13.27 -2.27 26.40
N GLU A 116 -13.26 -1.40 27.40
CA GLU A 116 -13.07 -1.75 28.81
C GLU A 116 -14.44 -1.73 29.50
N GLY A 117 -14.89 -2.86 30.04
CA GLY A 117 -16.19 -2.97 30.72
C GLY A 117 -16.55 -4.39 31.16
N PRO A 118 -17.63 -4.56 31.94
CA PRO A 118 -17.96 -5.84 32.58
C PRO A 118 -18.44 -6.93 31.61
N GLU A 119 -19.07 -6.54 30.49
CA GLU A 119 -19.72 -7.47 29.56
C GLU A 119 -19.16 -7.38 28.13
N ASN A 120 -18.95 -8.54 27.51
CA ASN A 120 -18.65 -8.63 26.08
C ASN A 120 -19.96 -8.83 25.30
N THR A 121 -20.42 -7.79 24.61
CA THR A 121 -21.76 -7.76 24.00
C THR A 121 -21.72 -7.32 22.53
N TYR A 122 -22.88 -7.15 21.91
CA TYR A 122 -23.00 -6.65 20.53
C TYR A 122 -22.90 -5.12 20.55
N TRP A 123 -21.98 -4.58 19.76
CA TRP A 123 -21.67 -3.15 19.70
C TRP A 123 -22.42 -2.51 18.53
N ARG A 124 -23.65 -2.07 18.81
CA ARG A 124 -24.57 -1.45 17.86
C ARG A 124 -24.05 -0.11 17.35
N GLN A 125 -24.31 0.17 16.08
CA GLN A 125 -24.00 1.46 15.48
C GLN A 125 -25.20 2.17 14.86
N THR A 126 -26.10 1.44 14.18
CA THR A 126 -27.34 2.01 13.66
C THR A 126 -28.35 0.91 13.31
N ALA A 127 -29.58 1.31 13.04
CA ALA A 127 -30.63 0.45 12.49
C ALA A 127 -31.32 1.09 11.27
N TYR A 128 -31.94 0.24 10.47
CA TYR A 128 -32.66 0.57 9.25
C TYR A 128 -34.13 0.20 9.41
N ALA A 129 -35.01 1.09 8.94
CA ALA A 129 -36.45 0.97 9.14
C ALA A 129 -37.17 0.47 7.90
N THR A 130 -36.76 0.92 6.70
CA THR A 130 -37.48 0.68 5.46
C THR A 130 -36.81 -0.44 4.66
N TYR A 131 -37.56 -1.49 4.36
CA TYR A 131 -37.13 -2.55 3.46
C TYR A 131 -37.60 -2.24 2.05
N THR A 132 -36.75 -2.51 1.04
CA THR A 132 -37.01 -2.20 -0.38
C THR A 132 -36.95 -3.43 -1.29
N GLY A 133 -36.88 -4.64 -0.73
CA GLY A 133 -36.68 -5.89 -1.47
C GLY A 133 -35.20 -6.24 -1.65
N SER A 134 -34.37 -5.28 -2.08
CA SER A 134 -32.92 -5.49 -2.33
C SER A 134 -31.98 -4.56 -1.53
N SER A 135 -32.53 -3.62 -0.77
CA SER A 135 -31.77 -2.74 0.12
C SER A 135 -32.54 -2.37 1.39
N TRP A 136 -31.78 -1.93 2.41
CA TRP A 136 -32.29 -1.32 3.63
C TRP A 136 -32.06 0.19 3.58
N ALA A 137 -33.07 0.95 4.02
CA ALA A 137 -33.02 2.40 4.09
C ALA A 137 -33.37 2.92 5.49
N SER A 138 -32.70 4.00 5.89
CA SER A 138 -32.89 4.70 7.14
C SER A 138 -32.83 6.20 6.90
N SER A 139 -33.86 6.92 7.33
CA SER A 139 -33.86 8.38 7.42
C SER A 139 -33.93 8.75 8.90
N PRO A 140 -32.79 8.68 9.62
CA PRO A 140 -32.72 9.01 11.04
C PRO A 140 -32.86 10.52 11.25
N ARG A 141 -33.77 10.93 12.15
CA ARG A 141 -33.65 12.25 12.78
C ARG A 141 -32.66 12.10 13.94
N TRP A 142 -31.70 13.02 14.00
CA TRP A 142 -30.69 13.09 15.06
C TRP A 142 -31.05 14.20 16.05
N ARG A 143 -30.72 14.00 17.32
CA ARG A 143 -30.83 14.99 18.40
C ARG A 143 -29.69 14.81 19.40
N SER A 144 -29.49 15.77 20.30
CA SER A 144 -28.47 15.64 21.35
C SER A 144 -28.72 14.38 22.18
N ILE A 145 -27.68 13.60 22.49
CA ILE A 145 -27.84 12.41 23.34
C ILE A 145 -28.28 12.78 24.77
N ALA A 146 -28.05 14.03 25.21
CA ALA A 146 -28.57 14.56 26.48
C ALA A 146 -30.11 14.64 26.54
N GLU A 147 -30.80 14.60 25.39
CA GLU A 147 -32.26 14.46 25.30
C GLU A 147 -32.73 12.99 25.37
N GLY A 148 -31.80 12.05 25.60
CA GLY A 148 -32.01 10.61 25.60
C GLY A 148 -32.18 10.01 24.20
N VAL A 149 -32.01 8.69 24.07
CA VAL A 149 -32.18 8.00 22.78
C VAL A 149 -33.67 7.85 22.44
N PRO A 150 -34.15 8.36 21.29
CA PRO A 150 -35.56 8.25 20.94
C PRO A 150 -35.99 6.79 20.68
N ASN A 151 -37.13 6.41 21.26
CA ASN A 151 -37.76 5.08 21.16
C ASN A 151 -36.97 3.88 21.77
N ASP A 152 -35.82 4.12 22.40
CA ASP A 152 -34.98 3.10 23.03
C ASP A 152 -34.87 3.32 24.57
N ALA A 153 -35.77 4.09 25.19
CA ALA A 153 -35.65 4.55 26.59
C ALA A 153 -36.54 3.73 27.58
N ARG A 154 -36.45 2.39 27.57
CA ARG A 154 -37.28 1.52 28.41
C ARG A 154 -36.47 0.38 29.04
N THR A 155 -35.80 0.68 30.16
CA THR A 155 -35.16 -0.33 31.00
C THR A 155 -36.21 -1.01 31.89
N VAL A 156 -36.34 -2.33 31.82
CA VAL A 156 -37.32 -3.08 32.64
C VAL A 156 -36.79 -3.33 34.05
N ASP A 157 -35.51 -3.66 34.19
CA ASP A 157 -34.93 -4.15 35.46
C ASP A 157 -34.02 -3.13 36.16
N GLY A 158 -33.90 -1.91 35.63
CA GLY A 158 -32.90 -0.90 36.07
C GLY A 158 -31.43 -1.25 35.81
N ARG A 159 -31.11 -2.50 35.42
CA ARG A 159 -29.74 -2.97 35.15
C ARG A 159 -29.09 -2.17 34.02
N ALA A 160 -27.90 -1.65 34.29
CA ALA A 160 -27.05 -0.96 33.34
C ALA A 160 -25.59 -1.39 33.50
N MET A 161 -24.84 -1.27 32.40
CA MET A 161 -23.39 -1.40 32.36
C MET A 161 -22.79 -0.04 31.99
N ASP A 162 -21.66 0.28 32.61
CA ASP A 162 -20.81 1.39 32.19
C ASP A 162 -19.53 0.82 31.57
N TYR A 163 -19.07 1.44 30.48
CA TYR A 163 -17.88 1.00 29.74
C TYR A 163 -17.16 2.17 29.08
N ARG A 164 -15.86 2.00 28.84
CA ARG A 164 -15.01 2.89 28.04
C ARG A 164 -14.76 2.25 26.68
N VAL A 165 -14.75 3.04 25.61
CA VAL A 165 -14.34 2.59 24.29
C VAL A 165 -13.21 3.48 23.76
N THR A 166 -12.11 2.86 23.35
CA THR A 166 -11.00 3.51 22.65
C THR A 166 -11.08 3.19 21.16
N LEU A 167 -11.33 4.19 20.33
CA LEU A 167 -11.36 4.05 18.87
C LEU A 167 -9.95 3.79 18.32
N LEU A 168 -9.73 2.68 17.61
CA LEU A 168 -8.46 2.38 16.94
C LEU A 168 -8.43 2.84 15.47
N VAL A 169 -9.59 3.17 14.90
CA VAL A 169 -9.73 3.79 13.57
C VAL A 169 -10.54 5.10 13.64
N PRO A 170 -10.32 6.06 12.72
CA PRO A 170 -11.11 7.29 12.69
C PRO A 170 -12.59 7.04 12.36
N SER A 171 -13.50 7.43 13.26
CA SER A 171 -14.93 7.14 13.18
C SER A 171 -15.78 8.37 13.48
N SER A 172 -16.99 8.43 12.92
CA SER A 172 -18.05 9.34 13.41
C SER A 172 -19.19 8.57 14.08
N SER A 173 -19.40 7.28 13.75
CA SER A 173 -20.28 6.41 14.53
C SER A 173 -19.60 5.98 15.83
N LEU A 174 -20.36 5.96 16.93
CA LEU A 174 -19.91 5.51 18.25
C LEU A 174 -20.61 4.18 18.58
N PRO A 175 -19.92 3.03 18.47
CA PRO A 175 -20.46 1.73 18.89
C PRO A 175 -20.97 1.75 20.34
N THR A 176 -22.15 1.20 20.59
CA THR A 176 -22.77 1.15 21.93
C THR A 176 -23.39 -0.21 22.22
N ALA A 177 -23.43 -0.57 23.50
CA ALA A 177 -24.24 -1.67 24.00
C ALA A 177 -25.75 -1.35 23.92
N TRP A 178 -26.59 -2.24 24.44
CA TRP A 178 -28.03 -2.17 24.31
C TRP A 178 -28.65 -0.95 25.03
N GLN A 179 -29.50 -0.18 24.33
CA GLN A 179 -30.14 1.05 24.84
C GLN A 179 -29.16 1.99 25.61
N PRO A 180 -28.27 2.74 24.93
CA PRO A 180 -27.38 3.68 25.60
C PRO A 180 -28.17 4.83 26.23
N SER A 181 -27.87 5.17 27.49
CA SER A 181 -28.51 6.29 28.21
C SER A 181 -27.65 7.56 28.24
N GLY A 182 -26.35 7.45 27.95
CA GLY A 182 -25.42 8.56 27.90
C GLY A 182 -24.10 8.14 27.27
N VAL A 183 -23.45 9.06 26.55
CA VAL A 183 -22.12 8.91 25.97
C VAL A 183 -21.37 10.23 26.12
N GLU A 184 -20.15 10.19 26.66
CA GLU A 184 -19.31 11.35 26.94
C GLU A 184 -17.93 11.24 26.27
N LEU A 185 -17.43 12.36 25.77
CA LEU A 185 -16.12 12.49 25.12
C LEU A 185 -15.17 13.29 26.02
N PRO A 186 -14.48 12.67 27.00
CA PRO A 186 -13.68 13.41 27.98
C PRO A 186 -12.50 14.16 27.34
N ASN A 187 -11.96 13.65 26.24
CA ASN A 187 -10.74 14.14 25.59
C ASN A 187 -11.00 14.79 24.21
N ALA A 188 -12.24 15.03 23.81
CA ALA A 188 -12.58 15.55 22.48
C ALA A 188 -13.76 16.52 22.47
N SER A 189 -13.57 17.69 21.86
CA SER A 189 -14.62 18.71 21.68
C SER A 189 -15.50 18.40 20.46
N ALA A 190 -16.42 17.45 20.61
CA ALA A 190 -17.46 17.16 19.62
C ALA A 190 -18.82 16.99 20.31
N GLY A 191 -19.90 17.35 19.60
CA GLY A 191 -21.25 17.04 20.06
C GLY A 191 -21.54 15.55 19.88
N VAL A 192 -22.36 14.96 20.75
CA VAL A 192 -22.82 13.58 20.62
C VAL A 192 -24.32 13.55 20.39
N GLU A 193 -24.74 12.82 19.37
CA GLU A 193 -26.13 12.72 18.94
C GLU A 193 -26.62 11.29 18.89
N ALA A 194 -27.90 11.11 19.25
CA ALA A 194 -28.63 9.88 19.10
C ALA A 194 -29.73 10.01 18.03
N SER A 195 -29.92 8.96 17.25
CA SER A 195 -30.94 8.92 16.18
C SER A 195 -32.26 8.28 16.62
N THR A 196 -33.34 8.55 15.89
CA THR A 196 -34.65 7.89 16.05
C THR A 196 -34.67 6.39 15.77
N VAL A 197 -33.56 5.85 15.26
CA VAL A 197 -33.27 4.42 15.05
C VAL A 197 -32.16 3.92 15.99
N GLY A 198 -31.83 4.71 17.01
CA GLY A 198 -30.92 4.48 18.12
C GLY A 198 -29.45 4.20 17.81
N GLY A 199 -29.00 4.51 16.59
CA GLY A 199 -27.57 4.72 16.35
C GLY A 199 -27.06 5.98 17.03
N VAL A 200 -25.80 5.97 17.50
CA VAL A 200 -25.12 7.08 18.17
C VAL A 200 -23.93 7.55 17.32
N ARG A 201 -23.70 8.87 17.27
CA ARG A 201 -22.60 9.48 16.51
C ARG A 201 -22.00 10.70 17.22
N ALA A 202 -20.75 11.00 16.89
CA ALA A 202 -20.19 12.34 17.08
C ALA A 202 -20.57 13.25 15.89
N THR A 203 -20.74 14.55 16.15
CA THR A 203 -21.05 15.55 15.10
C THR A 203 -19.87 15.83 14.17
N THR A 204 -18.65 15.49 14.60
CA THR A 204 -17.41 15.53 13.80
C THR A 204 -16.77 14.15 13.77
N ARG A 205 -15.88 13.90 12.79
CA ARG A 205 -15.14 12.63 12.72
C ARG A 205 -14.00 12.64 13.75
N LEU A 206 -14.03 11.70 14.68
CA LEU A 206 -13.01 11.54 15.71
C LEU A 206 -11.78 10.81 15.14
N PRO A 207 -10.55 11.17 15.56
CA PRO A 207 -9.35 10.44 15.20
C PRO A 207 -9.24 9.10 15.94
N ALA A 208 -8.37 8.22 15.45
CA ALA A 208 -7.92 7.05 16.21
C ALA A 208 -7.18 7.51 17.49
N GLY A 209 -7.28 6.72 18.55
CA GLY A 209 -6.85 7.06 19.91
C GLY A 209 -7.86 7.90 20.71
N THR A 210 -9.08 8.11 20.21
CA THR A 210 -10.12 8.82 20.96
C THR A 210 -10.88 7.88 21.88
N ASP A 211 -10.94 8.23 23.17
CA ASP A 211 -11.77 7.57 24.17
C ASP A 211 -13.16 8.22 24.27
N TYR A 212 -14.18 7.39 24.48
CA TYR A 212 -15.46 7.82 25.05
C TYR A 212 -15.91 6.90 26.18
N LEU A 213 -16.69 7.46 27.11
CA LEU A 213 -17.37 6.73 28.17
C LEU A 213 -18.84 6.58 27.78
N ALA A 214 -19.46 5.44 28.11
CA ALA A 214 -20.86 5.19 27.80
C ALA A 214 -21.55 4.39 28.91
N ARG A 215 -22.82 4.73 29.16
CA ARG A 215 -23.75 3.95 29.99
C ARG A 215 -24.81 3.34 29.11
N SER A 216 -25.15 2.07 29.31
CA SER A 216 -26.18 1.36 28.53
C SER A 216 -26.93 0.36 29.38
N ALA A 217 -28.20 0.12 29.06
CA ALA A 217 -28.98 -0.88 29.76
C ALA A 217 -28.48 -2.32 29.46
N ALA A 218 -28.82 -3.26 30.34
CA ALA A 218 -28.65 -4.69 30.06
C ALA A 218 -30.01 -5.28 29.63
N PRO A 219 -30.06 -6.11 28.55
CA PRO A 219 -31.31 -6.68 28.04
C PRO A 219 -31.97 -7.60 29.08
N PRO A 220 -33.32 -7.76 29.08
CA PRO A 220 -34.03 -8.64 30.01
C PRO A 220 -33.47 -10.05 29.96
N SER A 221 -33.19 -10.63 31.12
CA SER A 221 -32.63 -11.99 31.25
C SER A 221 -33.70 -13.07 31.34
N ASP A 222 -34.94 -12.72 31.69
CA ASP A 222 -36.08 -13.63 31.73
C ASP A 222 -36.95 -13.50 30.46
N PRO A 223 -37.10 -14.56 29.66
CA PRO A 223 -38.06 -14.62 28.55
C PRO A 223 -39.52 -14.30 28.93
N SER A 224 -39.94 -14.55 30.18
CA SER A 224 -41.33 -14.33 30.61
C SER A 224 -41.77 -12.87 30.43
N THR A 225 -40.87 -11.93 30.66
CA THR A 225 -41.05 -10.48 30.43
C THR A 225 -41.43 -10.16 28.98
N LEU A 226 -40.83 -10.87 28.02
CA LEU A 226 -41.04 -10.61 26.59
C LEU A 226 -42.32 -11.29 26.08
N ARG A 227 -42.65 -12.48 26.58
CA ARG A 227 -43.94 -13.14 26.33
C ARG A 227 -45.12 -12.32 26.84
N ALA A 228 -44.99 -11.74 28.03
CA ALA A 228 -46.03 -10.92 28.67
C ALA A 228 -46.22 -9.53 28.02
N ALA A 229 -45.38 -9.13 27.06
CA ALA A 229 -45.40 -7.79 26.48
C ALA A 229 -46.60 -7.52 25.55
N GLY A 230 -47.19 -8.57 24.96
CA GLY A 230 -48.35 -8.46 24.07
C GLY A 230 -48.08 -7.71 22.75
N THR A 231 -49.18 -7.30 22.10
CA THR A 231 -49.20 -6.72 20.74
C THR A 231 -49.72 -5.27 20.69
N ASP A 232 -49.83 -4.59 21.84
CA ASP A 232 -50.21 -3.16 21.92
C ASP A 232 -49.04 -2.26 21.50
N TYR A 233 -48.75 -2.27 20.20
CA TYR A 233 -47.68 -1.50 19.58
C TYR A 233 -48.16 -0.07 19.31
N PRO A 234 -47.40 0.98 19.70
CA PRO A 234 -47.74 2.35 19.31
C PRO A 234 -47.78 2.50 17.79
N ASP A 235 -48.80 3.14 17.21
CA ASP A 235 -49.03 3.25 15.76
C ASP A 235 -47.76 3.57 14.96
N ARG A 236 -47.04 4.62 15.36
CA ARG A 236 -45.77 5.07 14.75
C ARG A 236 -44.66 4.01 14.70
N ILE A 237 -44.74 2.98 15.53
CA ILE A 237 -43.84 1.82 15.56
C ILE A 237 -44.39 0.72 14.66
N ALA A 238 -45.68 0.39 14.77
CA ALA A 238 -46.35 -0.56 13.89
C ALA A 238 -46.19 -0.15 12.41
N GLU A 239 -46.79 0.97 11.99
CA GLU A 239 -46.76 1.50 10.62
C GLU A 239 -45.36 1.51 9.98
N ARG A 240 -44.34 1.88 10.77
CA ARG A 240 -42.97 2.06 10.27
C ARG A 240 -42.16 0.77 10.23
N TYR A 241 -42.40 -0.15 11.15
CA TYR A 241 -41.56 -1.33 11.36
C TYR A 241 -42.26 -2.66 11.10
N THR A 242 -43.52 -2.65 10.63
CA THR A 242 -44.17 -3.77 9.90
C THR A 242 -44.13 -3.58 8.38
N GLN A 243 -43.66 -2.43 7.87
CA GLN A 243 -43.62 -2.12 6.44
C GLN A 243 -42.86 -3.16 5.60
N LEU A 244 -43.49 -3.63 4.54
CA LEU A 244 -42.88 -4.43 3.47
C LEU A 244 -43.06 -3.74 2.10
N PRO A 245 -42.18 -3.99 1.12
CA PRO A 245 -42.44 -3.63 -0.28
C PRO A 245 -43.69 -4.33 -0.83
N GLU A 246 -44.44 -3.67 -1.71
CA GLU A 246 -45.56 -4.30 -2.46
C GLU A 246 -45.10 -5.50 -3.30
N ALA A 247 -43.83 -5.51 -3.73
CA ALA A 247 -43.22 -6.63 -4.45
C ALA A 247 -42.83 -7.83 -3.56
N THR A 248 -43.13 -7.81 -2.25
CA THR A 248 -42.84 -8.94 -1.36
C THR A 248 -43.85 -10.05 -1.62
N PRO A 249 -43.46 -11.27 -2.01
CA PRO A 249 -44.42 -12.31 -2.39
C PRO A 249 -45.18 -12.86 -1.20
N ASP A 250 -46.48 -13.11 -1.38
CA ASP A 250 -47.37 -13.67 -0.36
C ASP A 250 -46.85 -15.00 0.24
N ARG A 251 -46.04 -15.76 -0.51
CA ARG A 251 -45.41 -17.01 -0.04
C ARG A 251 -44.52 -16.80 1.20
N VAL A 252 -43.92 -15.62 1.39
CA VAL A 252 -43.16 -15.31 2.62
C VAL A 252 -44.09 -15.24 3.84
N GLY A 253 -45.28 -14.65 3.67
CA GLY A 253 -46.31 -14.58 4.71
C GLY A 253 -46.83 -15.96 5.05
N ALA A 254 -47.42 -16.64 4.06
CA ALA A 254 -48.03 -17.96 4.25
C ALA A 254 -47.05 -19.03 4.78
N PHE A 255 -45.76 -18.96 4.42
CA PHE A 255 -44.73 -19.83 5.00
C PHE A 255 -44.42 -19.49 6.46
N THR A 256 -44.44 -18.21 6.82
CA THR A 256 -44.21 -17.79 8.21
C THR A 256 -45.40 -18.19 9.08
N ASP A 257 -46.63 -17.96 8.61
CA ASP A 257 -47.88 -18.36 9.29
C ASP A 257 -47.89 -19.87 9.64
N ASP A 258 -47.48 -20.74 8.69
CA ASP A 258 -47.39 -22.20 8.90
C ASP A 258 -46.26 -22.56 9.87
N LEU A 259 -45.10 -21.88 9.77
CA LEU A 259 -43.94 -22.11 10.63
C LEU A 259 -44.22 -21.74 12.10
N THR A 260 -45.01 -20.71 12.35
CA THR A 260 -45.33 -20.18 13.70
C THR A 260 -46.72 -20.57 14.21
N ALA A 261 -47.49 -21.40 13.49
CA ALA A 261 -48.88 -21.76 13.80
C ALA A 261 -49.16 -22.34 15.21
N GLY A 262 -48.10 -22.77 15.92
CA GLY A 262 -48.17 -23.27 17.30
C GLY A 262 -47.65 -22.30 18.38
N ASP A 263 -47.20 -21.10 18.01
CA ASP A 263 -46.66 -20.11 18.93
C ASP A 263 -47.77 -19.22 19.51
N GLU A 264 -47.71 -18.94 20.82
CA GLU A 264 -48.76 -18.17 21.53
C GLU A 264 -48.44 -16.67 21.65
N THR A 265 -47.19 -16.26 21.40
CA THR A 265 -46.75 -14.87 21.60
C THR A 265 -45.75 -14.40 20.54
N PRO A 266 -45.67 -13.08 20.25
CA PRO A 266 -44.66 -12.51 19.35
C PRO A 266 -43.21 -12.82 19.74
N TYR A 267 -42.95 -13.13 21.01
CA TYR A 267 -41.63 -13.58 21.46
C TYR A 267 -41.33 -14.99 20.96
N ASP A 268 -42.29 -15.91 21.09
CA ASP A 268 -42.14 -17.30 20.68
C ASP A 268 -42.07 -17.41 19.15
N GLU A 269 -42.90 -16.67 18.41
CA GLU A 269 -42.78 -16.52 16.95
C GLU A 269 -41.37 -16.07 16.52
N ALA A 270 -40.83 -15.04 17.20
CA ALA A 270 -39.48 -14.55 16.94
C ALA A 270 -38.36 -15.52 17.34
N VAL A 271 -38.60 -16.41 18.31
CA VAL A 271 -37.71 -17.53 18.65
C VAL A 271 -37.77 -18.60 17.55
N THR A 272 -38.96 -18.98 17.11
CA THR A 272 -39.21 -20.00 16.08
C THR A 272 -38.61 -19.59 14.72
N VAL A 273 -38.89 -18.38 14.24
CA VAL A 273 -38.32 -17.83 13.00
C VAL A 273 -36.79 -17.77 13.09
N ARG A 274 -36.24 -17.27 14.21
CA ARG A 274 -34.79 -17.20 14.44
C ARG A 274 -34.13 -18.58 14.36
N ASP A 275 -34.69 -19.56 15.06
CA ASP A 275 -34.07 -20.88 15.19
C ASP A 275 -34.38 -21.78 13.98
N TRP A 276 -35.40 -21.49 13.18
CA TRP A 276 -35.54 -22.02 11.82
C TRP A 276 -34.43 -21.48 10.91
N LEU A 277 -34.25 -20.15 10.84
CA LEU A 277 -33.23 -19.53 10.00
C LEU A 277 -31.82 -20.01 10.32
N LYS A 278 -31.47 -20.17 11.61
CA LYS A 278 -30.17 -20.72 12.06
C LYS A 278 -29.82 -22.11 11.50
N LYS A 279 -30.80 -22.88 11.00
CA LYS A 279 -30.56 -24.20 10.41
C LYS A 279 -29.94 -24.11 9.00
N LYS A 280 -30.09 -22.96 8.30
CA LYS A 280 -29.44 -22.75 6.99
C LYS A 280 -27.93 -22.54 7.16
N PRO A 281 -27.07 -23.22 6.36
CA PRO A 281 -25.61 -23.04 6.38
C PRO A 281 -25.12 -21.61 6.18
N TYR A 282 -24.10 -21.21 6.95
CA TYR A 282 -23.43 -19.90 6.79
C TYR A 282 -22.31 -19.98 5.74
N SER A 283 -22.30 -19.06 4.78
CA SER A 283 -21.29 -18.91 3.74
C SER A 283 -21.18 -17.45 3.25
N LEU A 284 -19.96 -16.91 3.22
CA LEU A 284 -19.68 -15.62 2.58
C LEU A 284 -19.68 -15.71 1.04
N ASN A 285 -19.59 -16.92 0.48
CA ASN A 285 -19.66 -17.14 -0.96
C ASN A 285 -21.10 -17.14 -1.51
N ALA A 286 -22.10 -16.88 -0.66
CA ALA A 286 -23.50 -16.83 -1.06
C ALA A 286 -23.85 -15.56 -1.86
N SER A 287 -24.54 -15.74 -2.98
CA SER A 287 -25.06 -14.68 -3.85
C SER A 287 -26.56 -14.83 -4.10
N HIS A 288 -27.20 -13.74 -4.53
CA HIS A 288 -28.62 -13.69 -4.91
C HIS A 288 -28.78 -13.17 -6.36
N GLU A 289 -29.90 -13.50 -7.00
CA GLU A 289 -30.28 -12.94 -8.30
C GLU A 289 -30.77 -11.48 -8.16
N ALA A 290 -30.43 -10.63 -9.14
CA ALA A 290 -30.79 -9.23 -9.11
C ALA A 290 -32.22 -8.98 -9.61
N GLY A 291 -32.97 -8.15 -8.89
CA GLY A 291 -34.33 -7.73 -9.26
C GLY A 291 -35.42 -8.37 -8.40
N GLU A 292 -35.17 -9.58 -7.89
CA GLU A 292 -36.10 -10.30 -7.00
C GLU A 292 -35.87 -9.94 -5.51
N PRO A 293 -36.90 -10.02 -4.64
CA PRO A 293 -36.78 -9.73 -3.21
C PRO A 293 -35.84 -10.70 -2.49
N VAL A 294 -34.86 -10.16 -1.75
CA VAL A 294 -33.75 -10.93 -1.19
C VAL A 294 -34.19 -11.87 -0.06
N ALA A 295 -35.14 -11.44 0.77
CA ALA A 295 -35.71 -12.30 1.81
C ALA A 295 -36.36 -13.57 1.22
N ASP A 296 -37.11 -13.39 0.13
CA ASP A 296 -37.86 -14.45 -0.52
C ASP A 296 -36.92 -15.49 -1.16
N GLN A 297 -35.92 -15.02 -1.93
CA GLN A 297 -34.83 -15.88 -2.42
C GLN A 297 -34.11 -16.61 -1.28
N PHE A 298 -33.78 -15.93 -0.18
CA PHE A 298 -33.04 -16.57 0.92
C PHE A 298 -33.85 -17.66 1.63
N ILE A 299 -35.16 -17.48 1.77
CA ILE A 299 -36.04 -18.47 2.41
C ILE A 299 -36.16 -19.71 1.53
N PHE A 300 -36.49 -19.55 0.24
CA PHE A 300 -36.93 -20.67 -0.61
C PHE A 300 -35.86 -21.23 -1.58
N GLU A 301 -34.90 -20.43 -2.00
CA GLU A 301 -34.02 -20.74 -3.14
C GLU A 301 -32.54 -20.85 -2.77
N MET A 302 -32.06 -20.03 -1.82
CA MET A 302 -30.67 -20.06 -1.39
C MET A 302 -30.40 -21.18 -0.37
N GLU A 303 -29.41 -22.01 -0.66
CA GLU A 303 -28.92 -23.07 0.24
C GLU A 303 -28.08 -22.53 1.41
N SER A 304 -27.45 -21.37 1.26
CA SER A 304 -26.58 -20.76 2.28
C SER A 304 -26.60 -19.23 2.22
N GLY A 305 -26.15 -18.57 3.29
CA GLY A 305 -26.08 -17.11 3.36
C GLY A 305 -25.12 -16.61 4.43
N TYR A 306 -25.09 -15.30 4.64
CA TYR A 306 -24.35 -14.65 5.71
C TYR A 306 -25.22 -13.57 6.37
N CYS A 307 -24.76 -12.96 7.45
CA CYS A 307 -25.58 -12.25 8.44
C CYS A 307 -26.61 -11.26 7.84
N GLN A 308 -26.28 -10.55 6.76
CA GLN A 308 -27.23 -9.68 6.05
C GLN A 308 -28.49 -10.42 5.55
N TYR A 309 -28.34 -11.61 4.96
CA TYR A 309 -29.44 -12.42 4.43
C TYR A 309 -30.33 -12.97 5.56
N TYR A 310 -29.73 -13.53 6.62
CA TYR A 310 -30.49 -14.00 7.79
C TYR A 310 -31.26 -12.87 8.47
N ALA A 311 -30.60 -11.73 8.75
CA ALA A 311 -31.24 -10.60 9.41
C ALA A 311 -32.32 -9.95 8.55
N THR A 312 -32.11 -9.82 7.23
CA THR A 312 -33.15 -9.34 6.31
C THR A 312 -34.36 -10.25 6.32
N SER A 313 -34.15 -11.56 6.23
CA SER A 313 -35.24 -12.55 6.10
C SER A 313 -36.02 -12.69 7.40
N MET A 314 -35.34 -12.69 8.56
CA MET A 314 -36.01 -12.65 9.86
C MET A 314 -36.87 -11.39 10.02
N VAL A 315 -36.39 -10.21 9.61
CA VAL A 315 -37.23 -9.01 9.65
C VAL A 315 -38.41 -9.16 8.69
N ALA A 316 -38.20 -9.66 7.46
CA ALA A 316 -39.29 -9.82 6.51
C ALA A 316 -40.39 -10.76 7.01
N MET A 317 -40.02 -11.94 7.53
CA MET A 317 -40.93 -12.92 8.12
C MET A 317 -41.67 -12.34 9.34
N LEU A 318 -40.99 -11.67 10.28
CA LEU A 318 -41.68 -11.05 11.41
C LEU A 318 -42.66 -9.95 10.99
N ARG A 319 -42.32 -9.20 9.96
CA ARG A 319 -43.19 -8.14 9.43
C ARG A 319 -44.44 -8.67 8.75
N THR A 320 -44.42 -9.85 8.13
CA THR A 320 -45.66 -10.47 7.61
C THR A 320 -46.60 -10.89 8.74
N GLN A 321 -46.09 -11.21 9.93
CA GLN A 321 -46.90 -11.48 11.14
C GLN A 321 -47.38 -10.21 11.85
N GLY A 322 -47.08 -9.01 11.32
CA GLY A 322 -47.38 -7.74 11.98
C GLY A 322 -46.49 -7.42 13.18
N ILE A 323 -45.40 -8.18 13.40
CA ILE A 323 -44.46 -7.95 14.50
C ILE A 323 -43.46 -6.83 14.10
N PRO A 324 -43.36 -5.72 14.85
CA PRO A 324 -42.46 -4.63 14.49
C PRO A 324 -40.99 -5.01 14.69
N ALA A 325 -40.26 -5.18 13.60
CA ALA A 325 -38.86 -5.60 13.57
C ALA A 325 -37.99 -4.63 12.75
N ARG A 326 -36.71 -4.46 13.12
CA ARG A 326 -35.74 -3.60 12.41
C ARG A 326 -34.42 -4.31 12.15
N TYR A 327 -33.81 -4.01 11.01
CA TYR A 327 -32.49 -4.50 10.60
C TYR A 327 -31.40 -3.64 11.25
N VAL A 328 -30.44 -4.25 11.93
CA VAL A 328 -29.45 -3.55 12.75
C VAL A 328 -28.05 -3.93 12.32
N VAL A 329 -27.12 -2.97 12.36
CA VAL A 329 -25.70 -3.20 12.07
C VAL A 329 -24.81 -2.61 13.15
N GLY A 330 -23.65 -3.24 13.31
CA GLY A 330 -22.62 -2.90 14.28
C GLY A 330 -21.59 -4.01 14.31
N TYR A 331 -21.12 -4.41 15.49
CA TYR A 331 -20.18 -5.52 15.66
C TYR A 331 -20.74 -6.57 16.60
N ALA A 332 -20.45 -7.83 16.30
CA ALA A 332 -20.55 -8.95 17.23
C ALA A 332 -19.53 -8.78 18.39
N PRO A 333 -19.66 -9.56 19.49
CA PRO A 333 -18.74 -9.54 20.62
C PRO A 333 -17.27 -9.68 20.21
N GLY A 334 -16.40 -8.95 20.90
CA GLY A 334 -14.97 -8.91 20.66
C GLY A 334 -14.22 -10.13 21.18
N GLU A 335 -12.91 -10.14 20.97
CA GLU A 335 -11.98 -11.05 21.63
C GLU A 335 -11.63 -10.50 23.02
N ARG A 336 -11.58 -11.35 24.05
CA ARG A 336 -11.11 -10.93 25.39
C ARG A 336 -9.60 -10.75 25.36
N VAL A 337 -9.14 -9.56 25.74
CA VAL A 337 -7.73 -9.16 25.74
C VAL A 337 -7.22 -8.61 27.08
N GLY A 338 -7.97 -8.86 28.16
CA GLY A 338 -7.63 -8.49 29.53
C GLY A 338 -8.68 -8.99 30.54
N GLU A 339 -8.64 -8.50 31.78
CA GLU A 339 -9.63 -8.87 32.81
C GLU A 339 -11.04 -8.31 32.53
N GLU A 340 -11.12 -7.11 31.95
CA GLU A 340 -12.38 -6.48 31.50
C GLU A 340 -12.19 -5.80 30.12
N GLU A 341 -11.15 -6.18 29.37
CA GLU A 341 -10.78 -5.56 28.09
C GLU A 341 -11.15 -6.47 26.91
N TYR A 342 -11.79 -5.91 25.88
CA TYR A 342 -12.24 -6.63 24.68
C TYR A 342 -11.84 -5.90 23.39
N LEU A 343 -11.11 -6.58 22.51
CA LEU A 343 -10.72 -6.08 21.20
C LEU A 343 -11.78 -6.42 20.15
N VAL A 344 -12.25 -5.42 19.41
CA VAL A 344 -13.19 -5.60 18.29
C VAL A 344 -12.49 -5.30 16.96
N THR A 345 -12.52 -6.28 16.06
CA THR A 345 -11.89 -6.28 14.74
C THR A 345 -12.92 -6.19 13.61
N ALA A 346 -12.51 -5.85 12.38
CA ALA A 346 -13.45 -5.60 11.28
C ALA A 346 -14.24 -6.86 10.84
N ASP A 347 -13.67 -8.05 10.99
CA ASP A 347 -14.34 -9.34 10.80
C ASP A 347 -15.43 -9.64 11.85
N ARG A 348 -15.52 -8.86 12.93
CA ARG A 348 -16.66 -8.87 13.87
C ARG A 348 -17.85 -8.06 13.37
N GLY A 349 -17.72 -7.27 12.30
CA GLY A 349 -18.79 -6.40 11.83
C GLY A 349 -20.02 -7.18 11.35
N HIS A 350 -21.17 -7.01 12.00
CA HIS A 350 -22.28 -7.95 11.94
C HIS A 350 -23.63 -7.27 11.68
N ALA A 351 -24.61 -8.05 11.23
CA ALA A 351 -25.98 -7.64 11.02
C ALA A 351 -26.93 -8.56 11.80
N TRP A 352 -27.92 -7.98 12.49
CA TRP A 352 -28.89 -8.71 13.32
C TRP A 352 -30.26 -8.04 13.29
N VAL A 353 -31.21 -8.59 14.04
CA VAL A 353 -32.58 -8.08 14.16
C VAL A 353 -32.82 -7.49 15.53
N GLU A 354 -33.56 -6.39 15.61
CA GLU A 354 -34.21 -5.98 16.84
C GLU A 354 -35.73 -6.03 16.67
N VAL A 355 -36.42 -6.63 17.64
CA VAL A 355 -37.88 -6.78 17.70
C VAL A 355 -38.41 -5.88 18.81
N PHE A 356 -39.52 -5.17 18.56
CA PHE A 356 -40.10 -4.25 19.55
C PHE A 356 -41.14 -4.97 20.42
N PHE A 357 -40.94 -4.90 21.74
CA PHE A 357 -41.89 -5.39 22.73
C PHE A 357 -42.47 -4.21 23.52
N PRO A 358 -43.81 -4.09 23.69
CA PRO A 358 -44.39 -3.10 24.59
C PRO A 358 -43.82 -3.22 26.00
N GLY A 359 -43.77 -2.11 26.75
CA GLY A 359 -43.09 -2.02 28.05
C GLY A 359 -41.55 -2.10 28.01
N THR A 360 -40.94 -2.87 27.09
CA THR A 360 -39.49 -3.17 27.05
C THR A 360 -38.72 -2.40 25.97
N GLY A 361 -39.38 -2.05 24.86
CA GLY A 361 -38.71 -1.48 23.69
C GLY A 361 -38.05 -2.52 22.79
N TRP A 362 -36.99 -2.12 22.10
CA TRP A 362 -36.31 -2.95 21.11
C TRP A 362 -35.36 -3.97 21.75
N VAL A 363 -35.49 -5.25 21.39
CA VAL A 363 -34.69 -6.37 21.94
C VAL A 363 -34.00 -7.14 20.80
N ARG A 364 -32.73 -7.50 20.99
CA ARG A 364 -31.89 -8.16 19.98
C ARG A 364 -32.25 -9.64 19.77
N PHE A 365 -32.43 -10.02 18.51
CA PHE A 365 -32.47 -11.39 18.02
C PHE A 365 -31.40 -11.58 16.95
N ASP A 366 -30.63 -12.66 17.03
CA ASP A 366 -29.65 -13.02 16.00
C ASP A 366 -30.05 -14.33 15.32
N PRO A 367 -30.54 -14.29 14.06
CA PRO A 367 -30.86 -15.46 13.26
C PRO A 367 -29.62 -16.12 12.64
N THR A 368 -28.43 -15.53 12.79
CA THR A 368 -27.18 -16.11 12.30
C THR A 368 -26.72 -17.22 13.25
N GLY A 369 -26.46 -18.42 12.73
CA GLY A 369 -25.72 -19.43 13.48
C GLY A 369 -24.33 -18.90 13.84
N SER A 370 -23.92 -19.03 15.10
CA SER A 370 -22.74 -18.32 15.64
C SER A 370 -21.42 -18.88 15.11
N GLY A 371 -21.07 -18.52 13.88
CA GLY A 371 -19.73 -18.61 13.34
C GLY A 371 -18.82 -17.62 14.06
N ARG A 372 -18.36 -17.99 15.27
CA ARG A 372 -17.16 -17.38 15.85
C ARG A 372 -16.03 -17.67 14.86
N LEU A 373 -15.69 -16.70 14.01
CA LEU A 373 -14.37 -16.69 13.39
C LEU A 373 -13.38 -16.64 14.56
N PRO A 374 -12.57 -17.67 14.81
CA PRO A 374 -11.57 -17.56 15.86
C PRO A 374 -10.50 -16.59 15.36
N VAL A 375 -10.28 -15.47 16.06
CA VAL A 375 -8.93 -14.88 15.95
C VAL A 375 -8.03 -15.92 16.60
N GLN A 376 -7.11 -16.48 15.82
CA GLN A 376 -6.10 -17.32 16.43
C GLN A 376 -5.22 -16.38 17.26
N ASN A 377 -5.26 -16.53 18.57
CA ASN A 377 -4.40 -15.82 19.51
C ASN A 377 -3.22 -16.75 19.83
N PRO A 378 -2.18 -16.84 18.96
CA PRO A 378 -1.04 -17.71 19.20
C PRO A 378 -0.34 -17.27 20.48
N GLN A 379 0.00 -18.20 21.35
CA GLN A 379 0.74 -17.88 22.57
C GLN A 379 2.22 -17.58 22.28
N PRO A 380 2.91 -16.76 23.10
CA PRO A 380 4.33 -16.41 22.93
C PRO A 380 5.27 -17.66 22.97
N PRO A 381 6.56 -17.54 22.60
CA PRO A 381 7.27 -16.34 22.16
C PRO A 381 6.88 -15.87 20.76
N TYR A 382 7.12 -14.58 20.48
CA TYR A 382 6.87 -13.89 19.21
C TYR A 382 8.15 -13.34 18.60
N ASP A 383 8.16 -13.30 17.28
CA ASP A 383 9.15 -12.61 16.47
C ASP A 383 8.77 -11.13 16.37
N ILE A 384 9.44 -10.28 17.16
CA ILE A 384 9.27 -8.82 17.12
C ILE A 384 10.35 -8.23 16.20
N SER A 385 9.96 -7.40 15.23
CA SER A 385 10.90 -6.68 14.33
C SER A 385 10.47 -5.24 14.03
N LEU A 386 11.40 -4.40 13.56
CA LEU A 386 11.14 -3.04 13.09
C LEU A 386 11.34 -2.98 11.58
N ASN A 387 10.51 -2.21 10.87
CA ASN A 387 10.63 -2.02 9.42
C ASN A 387 11.85 -1.18 8.97
N ARG A 388 12.52 -0.50 9.90
CA ARG A 388 13.74 0.30 9.65
C ARG A 388 14.67 0.28 10.87
N SER A 389 15.92 0.68 10.67
CA SER A 389 16.86 0.93 11.78
C SER A 389 16.27 1.90 12.80
N ALA A 390 16.44 1.59 14.09
CA ALA A 390 15.95 2.41 15.18
C ALA A 390 16.67 3.77 15.23
N VAL A 391 15.90 4.85 15.07
CA VAL A 391 16.37 6.23 15.19
C VAL A 391 15.42 6.96 16.15
N ALA A 392 15.96 7.70 17.11
CA ALA A 392 15.17 8.36 18.13
C ALA A 392 14.17 9.35 17.51
N GLY A 393 12.90 9.25 17.91
CA GLY A 393 11.83 10.06 17.32
C GLY A 393 11.36 9.64 15.92
N ALA A 394 11.87 8.55 15.33
CA ALA A 394 11.45 8.09 14.01
C ALA A 394 10.06 7.44 14.05
N PRO A 395 9.21 7.65 13.03
CA PRO A 395 8.06 6.79 12.80
C PRO A 395 8.56 5.41 12.35
N VAL A 396 8.02 4.35 12.96
CA VAL A 396 8.35 2.95 12.67
C VAL A 396 7.08 2.12 12.60
N SER A 397 7.12 1.04 11.84
CA SER A 397 6.17 -0.07 11.97
C SER A 397 6.86 -1.20 12.72
N ILE A 398 6.23 -1.66 13.79
CA ILE A 398 6.64 -2.80 14.61
C ILE A 398 5.83 -4.00 14.14
N SER A 399 6.49 -5.04 13.65
CA SER A 399 5.86 -6.32 13.30
C SER A 399 5.96 -7.28 14.48
N VAL A 400 4.87 -8.01 14.73
CA VAL A 400 4.77 -9.14 15.68
C VAL A 400 4.25 -10.34 14.92
N ALA A 401 5.07 -11.39 14.85
CA ALA A 401 4.72 -12.64 14.17
C ALA A 401 4.94 -13.86 15.07
N LYS A 402 4.31 -14.98 14.72
CA LYS A 402 4.56 -16.31 15.27
C LYS A 402 4.85 -17.26 14.13
N ASN A 403 6.05 -17.83 14.07
CA ASN A 403 6.45 -18.79 13.02
C ASN A 403 6.24 -18.23 11.59
N GLY A 404 6.38 -16.92 11.40
CA GLY A 404 6.11 -16.22 10.14
C GLY A 404 4.66 -15.79 9.90
N SER A 405 3.69 -16.26 10.68
CA SER A 405 2.30 -15.80 10.63
C SER A 405 2.11 -14.50 11.44
N PRO A 406 1.42 -13.48 10.93
CA PRO A 406 1.04 -12.29 11.70
C PRO A 406 0.30 -12.62 13.01
N VAL A 407 0.62 -11.93 14.10
CA VAL A 407 -0.20 -11.95 15.32
C VAL A 407 -1.12 -10.74 15.31
N VAL A 408 -2.41 -10.94 15.08
CA VAL A 408 -3.42 -9.88 15.10
C VAL A 408 -3.82 -9.57 16.54
N GLY A 409 -4.06 -8.30 16.85
CA GLY A 409 -4.61 -7.91 18.15
C GLY A 409 -3.70 -8.11 19.35
N ALA A 410 -2.39 -8.28 19.15
CA ALA A 410 -1.43 -8.27 20.24
C ALA A 410 -1.23 -6.84 20.75
N PRO A 411 -1.36 -6.57 22.06
CA PRO A 411 -1.00 -5.28 22.62
C PRO A 411 0.53 -5.13 22.60
N VAL A 412 0.99 -4.01 22.08
CA VAL A 412 2.42 -3.68 21.99
C VAL A 412 2.73 -2.50 22.92
N GLU A 413 3.77 -2.68 23.71
CA GLU A 413 4.31 -1.70 24.65
C GLU A 413 5.73 -1.29 24.21
N ILE A 414 6.08 -0.01 24.37
CA ILE A 414 7.48 0.46 24.40
C ILE A 414 7.79 0.92 25.81
N ASN A 415 8.83 0.37 26.43
CA ASN A 415 9.25 0.70 27.80
C ASN A 415 8.14 0.55 28.87
N GLY A 416 7.17 -0.35 28.63
CA GLY A 416 6.02 -0.57 29.52
C GLY A 416 4.88 0.45 29.36
N GLU A 417 4.88 1.25 28.30
CA GLU A 417 3.77 2.12 27.87
C GLU A 417 3.15 1.53 26.59
N ARG A 418 1.82 1.28 26.59
CA ARG A 418 1.12 0.68 25.45
C ARG A 418 1.08 1.68 24.29
N VAL A 419 1.63 1.30 23.15
CA VAL A 419 1.69 2.13 21.92
C VAL A 419 0.61 1.79 20.91
N GLY A 420 -0.10 0.67 21.09
CA GLY A 420 -1.23 0.27 20.26
C GLY A 420 -1.40 -1.24 20.19
N TRP A 421 -2.17 -1.67 19.19
CA TRP A 421 -2.50 -3.06 18.91
C TRP A 421 -2.07 -3.42 17.49
N THR A 422 -1.66 -4.66 17.25
CA THR A 422 -1.26 -5.10 15.91
C THR A 422 -2.46 -5.27 14.98
N GLY A 423 -2.32 -4.76 13.75
CA GLY A 423 -3.29 -4.89 12.67
C GLY A 423 -3.39 -6.30 12.07
N ALA A 424 -4.15 -6.43 10.99
CA ALA A 424 -4.28 -7.70 10.24
C ALA A 424 -2.93 -8.23 9.70
N GLU A 425 -1.99 -7.33 9.38
CA GLU A 425 -0.61 -7.69 8.99
C GLU A 425 0.32 -7.98 10.19
N GLY A 426 -0.21 -8.00 11.42
CA GLY A 426 0.59 -8.18 12.63
C GLY A 426 1.46 -6.96 12.96
N THR A 427 1.10 -5.79 12.42
CA THR A 427 1.90 -4.56 12.52
C THR A 427 1.22 -3.47 13.34
N VAL A 428 2.00 -2.72 14.13
CA VAL A 428 1.56 -1.47 14.77
C VAL A 428 2.50 -0.34 14.38
N THR A 429 1.95 0.80 13.96
CA THR A 429 2.74 1.99 13.60
C THR A 429 2.79 2.94 14.78
N THR A 430 4.00 3.35 15.18
CA THR A 430 4.22 4.29 16.28
C THR A 430 5.47 5.14 16.04
N ARG A 431 5.82 6.01 17.00
CA ARG A 431 7.06 6.81 16.98
C ARG A 431 7.96 6.38 18.12
N LEU A 432 9.24 6.13 17.82
CA LEU A 432 10.21 5.74 18.83
C LEU A 432 10.47 6.86 19.86
N PRO A 433 10.70 6.53 21.14
CA PRO A 433 11.05 7.51 22.17
C PRO A 433 12.41 8.16 21.89
N TYR A 434 12.71 9.31 22.51
CA TYR A 434 14.02 9.96 22.39
C TYR A 434 15.00 9.44 23.46
N ALA A 435 15.19 8.12 23.43
CA ALA A 435 16.07 7.34 24.31
C ALA A 435 17.13 6.59 23.49
N ALA A 436 18.30 6.33 24.09
CA ALA A 436 19.38 5.57 23.47
C ALA A 436 19.08 4.06 23.36
N GLU A 437 18.19 3.56 24.21
CA GLU A 437 17.73 2.18 24.22
C GLU A 437 16.24 2.16 24.59
N PHE A 438 15.50 1.23 24.00
CA PHE A 438 14.10 0.97 24.36
C PHE A 438 13.77 -0.51 24.18
N THR A 439 12.84 -1.00 24.99
CA THR A 439 12.34 -2.38 24.90
C THR A 439 10.92 -2.37 24.35
N VAL A 440 10.73 -3.09 23.24
CA VAL A 440 9.40 -3.40 22.70
C VAL A 440 8.93 -4.70 23.36
N THR A 441 7.71 -4.71 23.90
CA THR A 441 7.07 -5.90 24.45
C THR A 441 5.75 -6.14 23.73
N ALA A 442 5.51 -7.36 23.27
CA ALA A 442 4.23 -7.82 22.74
C ALA A 442 3.71 -8.95 23.63
N ARG A 443 2.51 -8.80 24.18
CA ARG A 443 1.83 -9.84 24.97
C ARG A 443 0.87 -10.62 24.06
N PRO A 444 0.46 -11.87 24.38
CA PRO A 444 -0.69 -12.44 23.72
C PRO A 444 -1.92 -11.59 24.04
N PRO A 445 -2.93 -11.58 23.16
CA PRO A 445 -4.13 -10.78 23.38
C PRO A 445 -4.73 -11.06 24.76
N ASP A 446 -4.85 -12.32 25.18
CA ASP A 446 -5.44 -12.74 26.46
C ASP A 446 -4.55 -12.55 27.71
N ALA A 447 -3.34 -11.98 27.60
CA ALA A 447 -2.49 -11.76 28.77
C ALA A 447 -2.81 -10.47 29.53
N ALA A 448 -3.11 -10.67 30.81
CA ALA A 448 -3.04 -9.70 31.89
C ALA A 448 -2.01 -8.57 31.68
N THR A 449 -2.45 -7.32 31.85
CA THR A 449 -1.64 -6.11 31.65
C THR A 449 -1.14 -5.56 32.98
N LYS A 450 -0.35 -4.47 32.98
CA LYS A 450 0.23 -3.96 34.23
C LYS A 450 -0.79 -3.33 35.20
N TYR A 451 -2.07 -3.30 34.86
CA TYR A 451 -3.16 -2.84 35.72
C TYR A 451 -3.71 -3.93 36.65
N ASP A 452 -3.24 -5.18 36.50
CA ASP A 452 -3.74 -6.36 37.22
C ASP A 452 -2.95 -6.61 38.52
N GLY A 453 -2.45 -5.52 39.13
CA GLY A 453 -1.54 -5.49 40.28
C GLY A 453 -2.02 -4.54 41.38
N GLY A 454 -3.31 -4.63 41.75
CA GLY A 454 -3.95 -3.69 42.67
C GLY A 454 -5.11 -4.30 43.44
N ALA A 455 -4.91 -5.45 44.09
CA ALA A 455 -5.92 -6.10 44.93
C ALA A 455 -6.16 -5.33 46.25
N ASN A 456 -6.78 -4.13 46.15
CA ASN A 456 -7.54 -3.50 47.23
C ASN A 456 -8.41 -2.30 46.83
N GLU A 457 -8.50 -1.91 45.55
CA GLU A 457 -9.48 -0.92 45.08
C GLU A 457 -10.69 -1.65 44.50
N THR A 458 -11.87 -1.44 45.09
CA THR A 458 -13.13 -1.94 44.55
C THR A 458 -13.43 -1.22 43.23
N THR A 459 -14.16 -1.89 42.33
CA THR A 459 -14.46 -1.38 40.98
C THR A 459 -15.15 0.00 40.97
N ALA A 460 -15.71 0.45 42.09
CA ALA A 460 -16.25 1.79 42.27
C ALA A 460 -15.20 2.92 42.19
N ASP A 461 -13.99 2.73 42.72
CA ASP A 461 -13.02 3.82 42.88
C ASP A 461 -12.37 4.24 41.54
N ARG A 462 -12.19 3.30 40.60
CA ARG A 462 -11.76 3.62 39.21
C ARG A 462 -12.71 4.56 38.47
N TRP A 463 -13.98 4.59 38.87
CA TRP A 463 -15.02 5.43 38.26
C TRP A 463 -15.20 6.78 38.96
N ALA A 464 -14.60 6.98 40.15
CA ALA A 464 -14.74 8.19 40.95
C ALA A 464 -13.83 9.36 40.52
N GLY A 465 -12.83 9.11 39.67
CA GLY A 465 -11.82 10.11 39.26
C GLY A 465 -12.17 10.95 38.01
N GLY A 466 -13.23 10.62 37.29
CA GLY A 466 -13.78 11.41 36.18
C GLY A 466 -15.16 11.97 36.52
N PRO A 467 -15.72 12.89 35.72
CA PRO A 467 -17.12 13.28 35.88
C PRO A 467 -18.00 12.04 35.65
N MET A 468 -18.59 11.50 36.73
CA MET A 468 -19.65 10.51 36.57
C MET A 468 -20.84 11.18 35.88
N LEU A 469 -21.34 10.56 34.80
CA LEU A 469 -22.69 10.82 34.27
C LEU A 469 -23.68 10.85 35.45
N PRO A 470 -24.29 12.01 35.77
CA PRO A 470 -24.98 12.21 37.03
C PRO A 470 -26.15 11.23 37.15
N ALA A 471 -26.08 10.35 38.14
CA ALA A 471 -27.16 9.43 38.44
C ALA A 471 -28.38 10.24 38.91
N ARG A 472 -29.53 10.05 38.25
CA ARG A 472 -30.82 10.35 38.88
C ARG A 472 -30.99 9.35 40.01
N GLY A 473 -30.80 9.81 41.23
CA GLY A 473 -30.65 8.95 42.40
C GLY A 473 -31.97 8.42 42.93
N GLU A 474 -31.88 7.29 43.63
CA GLU A 474 -32.78 6.88 44.69
C GLU A 474 -31.93 6.26 45.82
N THR A 475 -32.36 6.46 47.06
CA THR A 475 -31.55 6.21 48.27
C THR A 475 -31.82 4.84 48.89
N ALA A 476 -30.78 4.04 49.18
CA ALA A 476 -30.91 2.87 50.06
C ALA A 476 -29.62 2.51 50.82
N GLY A 477 -29.71 2.50 52.16
CA GLY A 477 -29.08 1.54 53.09
C GLY A 477 -27.56 1.30 53.08
N HIS A 478 -26.86 1.89 54.04
CA HIS A 478 -25.58 1.33 54.54
C HIS A 478 -25.82 0.03 55.34
N ALA A 479 -24.91 -0.93 55.22
CA ALA A 479 -24.75 -2.04 56.17
C ALA A 479 -23.26 -2.46 56.25
N ASP A 480 -22.73 -2.56 57.47
CA ASP A 480 -21.33 -2.86 57.74
C ASP A 480 -20.86 -4.24 57.25
N ARG A 481 -19.56 -4.36 56.93
CA ARG A 481 -18.86 -5.65 56.89
C ARG A 481 -17.53 -5.61 57.65
N ALA A 482 -17.42 -6.53 58.60
CA ALA A 482 -16.26 -6.71 59.46
C ALA A 482 -15.06 -7.34 58.71
N ALA A 483 -13.86 -7.08 59.23
CA ALA A 483 -12.61 -7.60 58.69
C ALA A 483 -12.45 -9.12 58.87
N SER A 484 -11.68 -9.74 57.98
CA SER A 484 -11.16 -11.11 58.13
C SER A 484 -9.81 -11.26 57.42
N PRO A 485 -8.96 -12.22 57.83
CA PRO A 485 -7.51 -12.02 57.83
C PRO A 485 -6.79 -12.41 56.53
N ALA A 486 -5.59 -11.85 56.36
CA ALA A 486 -4.73 -12.07 55.20
C ALA A 486 -4.22 -13.52 55.09
N LEU A 487 -4.29 -14.06 53.86
CA LEU A 487 -3.63 -15.31 53.46
C LEU A 487 -2.26 -15.00 52.82
N PRO A 488 -1.29 -15.94 52.89
CA PRO A 488 0.10 -15.68 52.52
C PRO A 488 0.28 -15.44 51.02
N GLN A 489 1.13 -14.46 50.68
CA GLN A 489 1.45 -14.09 49.30
C GLN A 489 2.09 -15.26 48.54
N ARG A 490 1.39 -15.75 47.52
CA ARG A 490 1.95 -16.67 46.51
C ARG A 490 2.76 -15.83 45.51
N ALA A 491 3.98 -16.27 45.20
CA ALA A 491 4.87 -15.56 44.29
C ALA A 491 4.22 -15.28 42.92
N ALA A 492 4.45 -14.08 42.38
CA ALA A 492 3.85 -13.63 41.12
C ALA A 492 4.30 -14.51 39.94
N PRO A 493 3.40 -14.86 39.00
CA PRO A 493 3.77 -15.58 37.78
C PRO A 493 4.62 -14.69 36.86
N ALA A 494 5.46 -15.33 36.04
CA ALA A 494 6.32 -14.66 35.06
C ALA A 494 5.49 -13.92 33.99
N PRO A 495 6.04 -12.86 33.36
CA PRO A 495 5.30 -12.10 32.35
C PRO A 495 5.06 -12.94 31.09
N ASN A 496 3.80 -13.29 30.83
CA ASN A 496 3.38 -13.98 29.61
C ASN A 496 3.49 -13.03 28.40
N GLY A 497 4.70 -12.88 27.84
CA GLY A 497 4.93 -11.98 26.71
C GLY A 497 6.30 -12.15 26.09
N SER A 498 6.53 -11.47 24.98
CA SER A 498 7.82 -11.45 24.27
C SER A 498 8.37 -10.05 24.27
N SER A 499 9.65 -9.89 24.60
CA SER A 499 10.31 -8.59 24.65
C SER A 499 11.56 -8.59 23.79
N ARG A 500 11.81 -7.47 23.10
CA ARG A 500 13.03 -7.23 22.32
C ARG A 500 13.53 -5.81 22.53
N THR A 501 14.77 -5.70 22.98
CA THR A 501 15.45 -4.43 23.23
C THR A 501 16.21 -3.97 21.98
N TYR A 502 16.09 -2.68 21.68
CA TYR A 502 16.71 -2.02 20.54
C TYR A 502 17.52 -0.81 21.02
N ARG A 503 18.74 -0.66 20.49
CA ARG A 503 19.46 0.61 20.59
C ARG A 503 19.02 1.53 19.46
N SER A 504 18.81 2.79 19.81
CA SER A 504 18.36 3.84 18.90
C SER A 504 19.49 4.82 18.66
N ASP A 505 19.64 5.30 17.43
CA ASP A 505 20.54 6.42 17.17
C ASP A 505 20.01 7.71 17.81
N THR A 506 20.90 8.41 18.53
CA THR A 506 20.58 9.61 19.32
C THR A 506 21.43 10.83 18.96
N ASN A 507 22.38 10.69 18.04
CA ASN A 507 23.30 11.76 17.63
C ASN A 507 22.56 12.87 16.87
N VAL A 508 22.22 13.95 17.57
CA VAL A 508 21.58 15.12 16.98
C VAL A 508 22.62 15.94 16.21
N THR A 509 22.29 16.30 14.98
CA THR A 509 22.97 17.32 14.17
C THR A 509 22.18 18.61 14.24
N LEU A 510 22.87 19.73 14.48
CA LEU A 510 22.30 21.07 14.42
C LEU A 510 22.87 21.81 13.21
N ALA A 511 22.01 22.10 12.25
CA ALA A 511 22.31 22.93 11.11
C ALA A 511 21.68 24.32 11.29
N VAL A 512 22.35 25.34 10.78
CA VAL A 512 21.89 26.72 10.72
C VAL A 512 21.65 27.06 9.25
N GLU A 513 20.43 27.42 8.92
CA GLU A 513 20.01 27.75 7.56
C GLU A 513 20.13 29.27 7.35
N GLY A 514 20.95 29.67 6.37
CA GLY A 514 21.32 31.06 6.11
C GLY A 514 22.46 31.59 7.00
N THR A 515 22.87 32.84 6.77
CA THR A 515 23.88 33.53 7.57
C THR A 515 23.22 34.24 8.75
N PRO A 516 23.57 33.95 10.02
CA PRO A 516 23.03 34.66 11.17
C PRO A 516 23.51 36.12 11.21
N VAL A 517 22.58 37.08 11.24
CA VAL A 517 22.89 38.52 11.30
C VAL A 517 22.20 39.16 12.51
N ALA A 518 22.93 39.98 13.25
CA ALA A 518 22.43 40.77 14.38
C ALA A 518 21.29 41.70 13.91
N GLY A 519 20.21 41.79 14.71
CA GLY A 519 19.00 42.52 14.34
C GLY A 519 18.04 41.76 13.40
N GLY A 520 18.41 40.56 12.94
CA GLY A 520 17.62 39.74 12.02
C GLY A 520 17.08 38.46 12.67
N GLY A 521 17.11 37.37 11.90
CA GLY A 521 16.76 36.03 12.38
C GLY A 521 17.46 34.95 11.58
N THR A 522 17.46 33.72 12.09
CA THR A 522 18.02 32.54 11.41
C THR A 522 17.15 31.31 11.69
N THR A 523 17.23 30.29 10.86
CA THR A 523 16.49 29.04 11.07
C THR A 523 17.44 27.94 11.53
N VAL A 524 17.15 27.35 12.69
CA VAL A 524 17.89 26.20 13.24
C VAL A 524 17.13 24.93 12.88
N ARG A 525 17.82 23.94 12.30
CA ARG A 525 17.29 22.61 12.00
C ARG A 525 17.99 21.54 12.82
N ALA A 526 17.22 20.78 13.60
CA ALA A 526 17.70 19.67 14.43
C ALA A 526 17.26 18.32 13.85
N THR A 527 18.21 17.45 13.53
CA THR A 527 17.93 16.09 13.00
C THR A 527 18.81 15.01 13.59
N ILE A 528 18.31 13.77 13.65
CA ILE A 528 19.11 12.57 13.87
C ILE A 528 19.06 11.78 12.56
N ARG A 529 20.19 11.71 11.84
CA ARG A 529 20.22 11.34 10.41
C ARG A 529 19.20 12.16 9.59
N ASP A 530 18.25 11.47 8.96
CA ASP A 530 17.12 12.00 8.18
C ASP A 530 15.95 12.49 9.05
N VAL A 531 15.88 12.06 10.31
CA VAL A 531 14.69 12.20 11.16
C VAL A 531 14.68 13.55 11.89
N PRO A 532 13.61 14.36 11.75
CA PRO A 532 13.46 15.60 12.50
C PRO A 532 13.30 15.42 14.00
N VAL A 533 14.11 16.15 14.78
CA VAL A 533 13.96 16.20 16.24
C VAL A 533 12.87 17.23 16.57
N ARG A 534 11.60 16.78 16.57
CA ARG A 534 10.44 17.61 16.94
C ARG A 534 10.50 18.01 18.41
N GLY A 535 10.07 19.22 18.75
CA GLY A 535 9.86 19.68 20.14
C GLY A 535 11.12 19.81 21.00
N ALA A 536 12.32 19.74 20.42
CA ALA A 536 13.55 19.98 21.15
C ALA A 536 13.60 21.42 21.62
N THR A 537 13.94 21.62 22.90
CA THR A 537 14.19 22.96 23.44
C THR A 537 15.53 23.43 22.91
N VAL A 538 15.52 24.57 22.23
CA VAL A 538 16.74 25.21 21.68
C VAL A 538 17.13 26.36 22.59
N THR A 539 18.43 26.48 22.86
CA THR A 539 19.01 27.57 23.64
C THR A 539 20.18 28.24 22.89
N LEU A 540 20.38 29.53 23.14
CA LEU A 540 21.48 30.36 22.67
C LEU A 540 22.24 30.89 23.90
N ASP A 541 23.50 30.51 24.06
CA ASP A 541 24.33 30.71 25.27
C ASP A 541 23.64 30.33 26.61
N GLY A 542 22.70 29.38 26.54
CA GLY A 542 21.93 28.89 27.68
C GLY A 542 20.54 29.50 27.82
N GLU A 543 20.28 30.66 27.20
CA GLU A 543 18.95 31.28 27.18
C GLU A 543 18.03 30.57 26.18
N ARG A 544 16.76 30.39 26.56
CA ARG A 544 15.78 29.60 25.80
C ARG A 544 15.16 30.41 24.66
N VAL A 545 15.52 30.09 23.41
CA VAL A 545 14.98 30.75 22.22
C VAL A 545 13.73 30.08 21.64
N GLY A 546 13.44 28.82 21.97
CA GLY A 546 12.18 28.19 21.54
C GLY A 546 12.14 26.66 21.59
N ARG A 547 11.21 26.07 20.83
CA ARG A 547 11.12 24.62 20.57
C ARG A 547 10.95 24.34 19.08
N THR A 548 11.62 23.31 18.57
CA THR A 548 11.50 22.90 17.17
C THR A 548 10.09 22.41 16.82
N GLY A 549 9.65 22.71 15.59
CA GLY A 549 8.39 22.28 15.02
C GLY A 549 8.37 20.79 14.60
N PRO A 550 7.29 20.33 13.96
CA PRO A 550 7.16 18.95 13.47
C PRO A 550 8.22 18.54 12.44
N ASP A 551 8.77 19.51 11.70
CA ASP A 551 9.84 19.35 10.70
C ASP A 551 11.26 19.51 11.28
N GLY A 552 11.36 19.67 12.62
CA GLY A 552 12.64 19.82 13.33
C GLY A 552 13.26 21.21 13.19
N ARG A 553 12.55 22.19 12.60
CA ARG A 553 13.04 23.58 12.47
C ARG A 553 12.54 24.49 13.58
N LEU A 554 13.29 25.55 13.85
CA LEU A 554 12.90 26.68 14.68
C LEU A 554 13.45 27.97 14.05
N GLY A 555 12.58 28.95 13.82
CA GLY A 555 13.03 30.33 13.60
C GLY A 555 13.52 30.93 14.91
N VAL A 556 14.77 31.40 14.92
CA VAL A 556 15.41 32.05 16.07
C VAL A 556 15.55 33.53 15.75
N SER A 557 14.93 34.38 16.58
CA SER A 557 15.14 35.83 16.52
C SER A 557 16.55 36.18 17.00
N LEU A 558 17.20 37.10 16.30
CA LEU A 558 18.50 37.67 16.66
C LEU A 558 18.41 39.20 16.84
N ALA A 559 17.19 39.72 17.09
CA ALA A 559 16.91 41.14 17.23
C ALA A 559 17.81 41.80 18.30
N ASP A 560 17.87 41.19 19.49
CA ASP A 560 18.61 41.68 20.65
C ASP A 560 20.01 41.04 20.81
N VAL A 561 20.52 40.40 19.74
CA VAL A 561 21.77 39.63 19.77
C VAL A 561 22.89 40.40 19.08
N SER A 562 23.92 40.78 19.83
CA SER A 562 25.13 41.44 19.32
C SER A 562 25.91 40.59 18.30
N PRO A 563 26.73 41.20 17.42
CA PRO A 563 27.67 40.44 16.60
C PRO A 563 28.71 39.72 17.48
N GLY A 564 28.89 38.41 17.26
CA GLY A 564 29.67 37.58 18.18
C GLY A 564 29.64 36.09 17.83
N THR A 565 30.15 35.27 18.75
CA THR A 565 30.17 33.81 18.64
C THR A 565 29.37 33.24 19.79
N TYR A 566 28.29 32.52 19.49
CA TYR A 566 27.29 32.05 20.44
C TYR A 566 27.18 30.53 20.43
N ARG A 567 27.00 29.92 21.60
CA ARG A 567 26.75 28.49 21.74
C ARG A 567 25.28 28.19 21.51
N LEU A 568 24.98 27.46 20.44
CA LEU A 568 23.63 26.98 20.16
C LEU A 568 23.49 25.53 20.64
N ALA A 569 22.52 25.25 21.52
CA ALA A 569 22.24 23.89 21.96
C ALA A 569 20.79 23.51 21.72
N ALA A 570 20.54 22.21 21.52
CA ALA A 570 19.19 21.66 21.45
C ALA A 570 19.11 20.40 22.31
N ARG A 571 18.03 20.27 23.10
CA ARG A 571 17.81 19.14 24.00
C ARG A 571 16.37 18.64 23.95
N ARG A 572 16.21 17.33 23.88
CA ARG A 572 14.93 16.63 24.06
C ARG A 572 15.18 15.30 24.80
N GLU A 573 14.54 15.12 25.94
CA GLU A 573 14.67 13.87 26.73
C GLU A 573 16.16 13.51 26.95
N ALA A 574 16.62 12.35 26.50
CA ALA A 574 18.03 11.94 26.55
C ALA A 574 18.88 12.45 25.36
N VAL A 575 18.27 12.90 24.25
CA VAL A 575 19.03 13.39 23.09
C VAL A 575 19.40 14.87 23.25
N ASN A 576 20.62 15.21 22.87
CA ASN A 576 21.10 16.59 22.86
C ASN A 576 22.19 16.81 21.82
N ALA A 577 22.36 18.08 21.43
CA ALA A 577 23.53 18.56 20.69
C ALA A 577 23.90 19.96 21.14
N THR A 578 25.17 20.31 20.90
CA THR A 578 25.70 21.67 20.94
C THR A 578 26.44 21.92 19.64
N THR A 579 26.29 23.11 19.09
CA THR A 579 27.14 23.68 18.04
C THR A 579 27.46 25.13 18.38
N THR A 580 28.32 25.77 17.60
CA THR A 580 28.69 27.17 17.78
C THR A 580 28.34 27.95 16.53
N ILE A 581 27.64 29.07 16.68
CA ILE A 581 27.19 29.92 15.58
C ILE A 581 27.89 31.27 15.65
N ARG A 582 28.17 31.87 14.50
CA ARG A 582 28.71 33.24 14.43
C ARG A 582 27.62 34.17 13.91
N VAL A 583 27.31 35.20 14.70
CA VAL A 583 26.38 36.26 14.35
C VAL A 583 27.18 37.42 13.79
N TYR A 584 26.86 37.82 12.56
CA TYR A 584 27.53 38.89 11.82
C TYR A 584 26.84 40.24 12.05
N ALA A 585 27.55 41.34 11.80
CA ALA A 585 26.96 42.68 11.87
C ALA A 585 26.03 42.93 10.67
N ALA A 586 24.98 43.72 10.88
CA ALA A 586 24.10 44.16 9.80
C ALA A 586 24.91 44.88 8.71
N GLY A 587 24.73 44.49 7.44
CA GLY A 587 25.46 45.04 6.31
C GLY A 587 26.84 44.41 6.02
N THR A 588 27.38 43.53 6.88
CA THR A 588 28.59 42.77 6.52
C THR A 588 28.24 41.54 5.69
N THR A 589 28.34 41.64 4.36
CA THR A 589 28.47 40.46 3.50
C THR A 589 29.78 39.76 3.86
N PRO A 590 29.78 38.47 4.25
CA PRO A 590 31.04 37.78 4.52
C PRO A 590 31.84 37.71 3.22
N THR A 591 33.03 38.31 3.21
CA THR A 591 34.04 38.06 2.17
C THR A 591 34.18 36.54 2.04
N PRO A 592 33.94 35.95 0.86
CA PRO A 592 34.13 34.51 0.70
C PRO A 592 35.56 34.17 1.12
N ALA A 593 35.69 33.24 2.08
CA ALA A 593 37.00 32.67 2.38
C ALA A 593 37.58 32.16 1.05
N ALA A 594 38.84 32.52 0.76
CA ALA A 594 39.48 32.15 -0.50
C ALA A 594 39.25 30.66 -0.77
N PRO A 595 38.72 30.29 -1.96
CA PRO A 595 38.23 28.93 -2.19
C PRO A 595 39.34 27.92 -1.89
N PRO A 596 39.05 26.84 -1.15
CA PRO A 596 40.08 25.92 -0.69
C PRO A 596 40.85 25.36 -1.90
N PRO A 597 42.18 25.23 -1.77
CA PRO A 597 43.05 24.85 -2.88
C PRO A 597 42.58 23.52 -3.49
N VAL A 598 42.61 23.46 -4.81
CA VAL A 598 42.35 22.20 -5.53
C VAL A 598 43.58 21.31 -5.43
N ASN A 599 43.36 20.00 -5.29
CA ASN A 599 44.40 19.00 -5.40
C ASN A 599 44.51 18.53 -6.84
N LEU A 600 45.73 18.55 -7.37
CA LEU A 600 46.04 18.10 -8.73
C LEU A 600 46.94 16.87 -8.67
N SER A 601 46.47 15.78 -9.28
CA SER A 601 47.27 14.58 -9.52
C SER A 601 47.37 14.31 -11.03
N VAL A 602 48.46 13.69 -11.45
CA VAL A 602 48.67 13.31 -12.85
C VAL A 602 49.12 11.85 -12.90
N SER A 603 48.32 11.03 -13.57
CA SER A 603 48.51 9.58 -13.67
C SER A 603 48.77 9.18 -15.11
N ALA A 604 49.71 8.26 -15.34
CA ALA A 604 49.97 7.65 -16.63
C ALA A 604 49.96 6.12 -16.48
N PRO A 605 49.72 5.33 -17.54
CA PRO A 605 49.61 3.86 -17.43
C PRO A 605 50.85 3.15 -16.86
N LEU A 606 52.03 3.78 -16.94
CA LEU A 606 53.28 3.29 -16.35
C LEU A 606 54.03 4.44 -15.65
N LEU A 607 54.60 5.34 -16.43
CA LEU A 607 55.31 6.54 -15.98
C LEU A 607 55.02 7.68 -16.98
N PRO A 608 54.98 8.94 -16.55
CA PRO A 608 54.92 10.08 -17.46
C PRO A 608 56.19 10.16 -18.32
N LEU A 609 56.07 9.88 -19.61
CA LEU A 609 57.17 9.87 -20.58
C LEU A 609 57.10 11.07 -21.55
N PRO A 610 58.23 11.54 -22.11
CA PRO A 610 58.22 12.56 -23.16
C PRO A 610 57.39 12.08 -24.37
N GLY A 611 56.42 12.87 -24.81
CA GLY A 611 55.51 12.49 -25.91
C GLY A 611 54.41 11.48 -25.55
N GLY A 612 54.34 11.01 -24.29
CA GLY A 612 53.30 10.08 -23.83
C GLY A 612 51.99 10.77 -23.43
N SER A 613 50.93 10.00 -23.25
CA SER A 613 49.66 10.47 -22.69
C SER A 613 49.61 10.33 -21.16
N ALA A 614 48.90 11.25 -20.51
CA ALA A 614 48.58 11.19 -19.09
C ALA A 614 47.16 11.71 -18.81
N THR A 615 46.59 11.32 -17.68
CA THR A 615 45.32 11.86 -17.18
C THR A 615 45.60 12.80 -16.01
N VAL A 616 45.15 14.04 -16.12
CA VAL A 616 45.13 15.01 -15.04
C VAL A 616 43.81 14.88 -14.30
N THR A 617 43.87 14.71 -12.97
CA THR A 617 42.70 14.60 -12.11
C THR A 617 42.72 15.74 -11.09
N THR A 618 41.70 16.59 -11.14
CA THR A 618 41.52 17.75 -10.26
C THR A 618 40.40 17.44 -9.25
N THR A 619 40.71 17.54 -7.96
CA THR A 619 39.75 17.29 -6.87
C THR A 619 39.80 18.38 -5.82
N ARG A 620 38.74 18.50 -5.02
CA ARG A 620 38.66 19.37 -3.83
C ARG A 620 38.09 18.52 -2.70
N ASN A 621 38.89 18.28 -1.65
CA ASN A 621 38.55 17.41 -0.53
C ASN A 621 38.08 15.98 -0.95
N GLY A 622 38.59 15.46 -2.07
CA GLY A 622 38.23 14.16 -2.63
C GLY A 622 37.09 14.19 -3.66
N THR A 623 36.31 15.27 -3.73
CA THR A 623 35.27 15.46 -4.76
C THR A 623 35.90 15.94 -6.07
N PRO A 624 35.51 15.42 -7.24
CA PRO A 624 35.99 15.93 -8.54
C PRO A 624 35.63 17.39 -8.82
N VAL A 625 36.44 18.08 -9.62
CA VAL A 625 36.19 19.47 -10.05
C VAL A 625 36.08 19.53 -11.56
N ALA A 626 34.87 19.80 -12.06
CA ALA A 626 34.58 20.04 -13.47
C ALA A 626 35.11 21.40 -13.97
N ASP A 627 35.23 21.55 -15.28
CA ASP A 627 35.54 22.79 -16.01
C ASP A 627 36.85 23.49 -15.62
N ALA A 628 37.73 22.80 -14.89
CA ALA A 628 39.04 23.33 -14.53
C ALA A 628 39.93 23.38 -15.76
N ARG A 629 40.36 24.58 -16.16
CA ARG A 629 41.29 24.79 -17.29
C ARG A 629 42.67 24.22 -16.91
N VAL A 630 43.18 23.31 -17.74
CA VAL A 630 44.47 22.65 -17.55
C VAL A 630 45.48 23.13 -18.61
N THR A 631 46.70 23.43 -18.17
CA THR A 631 47.84 23.69 -19.05
C THR A 631 48.98 22.72 -18.77
N VAL A 632 49.70 22.31 -19.82
CA VAL A 632 50.84 21.38 -19.76
C VAL A 632 52.01 21.99 -20.52
N GLY A 633 53.17 22.11 -19.86
CA GLY A 633 54.36 22.73 -20.45
C GLY A 633 54.21 24.23 -20.77
N GLY A 634 53.12 24.86 -20.32
CA GLY A 634 52.77 26.24 -20.66
C GLY A 634 51.71 26.37 -21.78
N ALA A 635 51.39 25.29 -22.49
CA ALA A 635 50.32 25.27 -23.49
C ALA A 635 48.97 24.87 -22.86
N GLU A 636 47.87 25.47 -23.31
CA GLU A 636 46.52 25.08 -22.88
C GLU A 636 46.15 23.71 -23.46
N SER A 637 45.62 22.82 -22.62
CA SER A 637 45.32 21.42 -22.97
C SER A 637 43.83 21.08 -22.95
N GLY A 638 42.99 21.93 -22.34
CA GLY A 638 41.54 21.76 -22.27
C GLY A 638 40.97 22.01 -20.88
N GLN A 639 39.74 21.54 -20.65
CA GLN A 639 39.02 21.62 -19.38
C GLN A 639 38.68 20.20 -18.87
N THR A 640 38.63 20.03 -17.54
CA THR A 640 38.21 18.75 -16.93
C THR A 640 36.72 18.47 -17.15
N ALA A 641 36.39 17.20 -17.46
CA ALA A 641 35.00 16.74 -17.54
C ALA A 641 34.32 16.71 -16.14
N GLU A 642 33.03 16.39 -16.08
CA GLU A 642 32.24 16.29 -14.83
C GLU A 642 32.88 15.39 -13.76
N ASN A 643 33.61 14.34 -14.19
CA ASN A 643 34.36 13.44 -13.33
C ASN A 643 35.71 14.01 -12.83
N GLY A 644 36.00 15.28 -13.08
CA GLY A 644 37.21 16.01 -12.71
C GLY A 644 38.49 15.58 -13.43
N THR A 645 38.39 14.86 -14.55
CA THR A 645 39.55 14.37 -15.30
C THR A 645 39.69 15.00 -16.68
N LEU A 646 40.92 15.09 -17.18
CA LEU A 646 41.27 15.45 -18.55
C LEU A 646 42.45 14.60 -19.04
N GLY A 647 42.33 14.01 -20.24
CA GLY A 647 43.46 13.40 -20.94
C GLY A 647 44.34 14.48 -21.59
N VAL A 648 45.64 14.42 -21.38
CA VAL A 648 46.63 15.37 -21.91
C VAL A 648 47.81 14.67 -22.57
N SER A 649 48.39 15.29 -23.58
CA SER A 649 49.65 14.86 -24.19
C SER A 649 50.83 15.56 -23.53
N LEU A 650 51.86 14.80 -23.16
CA LEU A 650 53.06 15.32 -22.51
C LEU A 650 54.07 15.81 -23.56
N PRO A 651 54.67 16.99 -23.41
CA PRO A 651 55.64 17.51 -24.38
C PRO A 651 56.90 16.66 -24.41
N VAL A 652 57.60 16.68 -25.55
CA VAL A 652 58.94 16.08 -25.69
C VAL A 652 59.97 17.03 -25.08
N ALA A 653 60.00 17.07 -23.75
CA ALA A 653 60.84 17.98 -22.95
C ALA A 653 61.48 17.27 -21.75
N GLY A 654 62.51 17.88 -21.15
CA GLY A 654 63.18 17.33 -19.96
C GLY A 654 62.25 17.23 -18.74
N SER A 655 61.36 18.21 -18.59
CA SER A 655 60.30 18.26 -17.59
C SER A 655 59.09 19.03 -18.12
N ALA A 656 57.91 18.80 -17.55
CA ALA A 656 56.68 19.52 -17.89
C ALA A 656 55.96 19.99 -16.63
N ALA A 657 55.65 21.27 -16.52
CA ALA A 657 54.75 21.78 -15.50
C ALA A 657 53.29 21.55 -15.93
N VAL A 658 52.47 20.99 -15.05
CA VAL A 658 51.01 20.86 -15.23
C VAL A 658 50.34 21.79 -14.24
N VAL A 659 49.45 22.66 -14.72
CA VAL A 659 48.68 23.60 -13.90
C VAL A 659 47.19 23.38 -14.19
N ALA A 660 46.36 23.26 -13.15
CA ALA A 660 44.91 23.36 -13.30
C ALA A 660 44.40 24.60 -12.57
N ARG A 661 43.38 25.25 -13.13
CA ARG A 661 42.68 26.39 -12.56
C ARG A 661 41.18 26.16 -12.62
N ALA A 662 40.55 26.04 -11.45
CA ALA A 662 39.11 25.86 -11.31
C ALA A 662 38.33 27.13 -11.70
N PRO A 663 37.03 27.03 -12.03
CA PRO A 663 36.19 28.17 -12.40
C PRO A 663 36.13 29.28 -11.33
N ASP A 664 36.24 28.92 -10.05
CA ASP A 664 36.27 29.86 -8.92
C ASP A 664 37.65 30.50 -8.66
N GLY A 665 38.62 30.27 -9.57
CA GLY A 665 39.93 30.89 -9.54
C GLY A 665 41.00 30.16 -8.72
N ALA A 666 40.64 29.12 -7.95
CA ALA A 666 41.62 28.27 -7.27
C ALA A 666 42.54 27.57 -8.27
N SER A 667 43.82 27.43 -7.97
CA SER A 667 44.78 26.76 -8.87
C SER A 667 45.78 25.88 -8.15
N ALA A 668 46.31 24.89 -8.87
CA ALA A 668 47.35 23.99 -8.40
C ALA A 668 48.34 23.67 -9.51
N ARG A 669 49.60 23.38 -9.13
CA ARG A 669 50.71 23.11 -10.06
C ARG A 669 51.53 21.91 -9.59
N THR A 670 51.87 21.03 -10.52
CA THR A 670 52.91 20.00 -10.33
C THR A 670 53.93 20.04 -11.46
N THR A 671 55.06 19.35 -11.31
CA THR A 671 56.11 19.26 -12.35
C THR A 671 56.55 17.81 -12.54
N LEU A 672 56.48 17.34 -13.79
CA LEU A 672 56.76 15.95 -14.17
C LEU A 672 58.21 15.83 -14.70
N PRO A 673 59.05 14.91 -14.17
CA PRO A 673 60.44 14.75 -14.58
C PRO A 673 60.58 13.77 -15.76
N LEU A 674 60.07 14.16 -16.93
CA LEU A 674 59.88 13.28 -18.09
C LEU A 674 61.18 12.59 -18.56
N ALA A 675 62.31 13.31 -18.66
CA ALA A 675 63.58 12.71 -19.09
C ALA A 675 64.14 11.67 -18.09
N ARG A 676 63.93 11.88 -16.78
CA ARG A 676 64.33 10.92 -15.74
C ARG A 676 63.53 9.62 -15.90
N ASN A 677 62.24 9.73 -16.17
CA ASN A 677 61.36 8.57 -16.37
C ASN A 677 61.75 7.77 -17.62
N ALA A 678 62.09 8.44 -18.72
CA ALA A 678 62.60 7.79 -19.93
C ALA A 678 63.91 7.02 -19.66
N GLY A 679 64.83 7.60 -18.88
CA GLY A 679 66.06 6.92 -18.45
C GLY A 679 65.80 5.66 -17.62
N VAL A 680 64.82 5.69 -16.71
CA VAL A 680 64.42 4.53 -15.90
C VAL A 680 63.84 3.41 -16.79
N VAL A 681 62.95 3.73 -17.73
CA VAL A 681 62.37 2.74 -18.65
C VAL A 681 63.45 2.12 -19.55
N GLY A 682 64.39 2.92 -20.07
CA GLY A 682 65.53 2.43 -20.84
C GLY A 682 66.41 1.45 -20.05
N ALA A 683 66.72 1.77 -18.79
CA ALA A 683 67.50 0.90 -17.91
C ALA A 683 66.79 -0.43 -17.61
N VAL A 684 65.48 -0.40 -17.35
CA VAL A 684 64.68 -1.62 -17.11
C VAL A 684 64.59 -2.49 -18.37
N ALA A 685 64.39 -1.89 -19.55
CA ALA A 685 64.34 -2.63 -20.82
C ALA A 685 65.67 -3.33 -21.14
N LEU A 686 66.81 -2.63 -20.95
CA LEU A 686 68.15 -3.20 -21.12
C LEU A 686 68.44 -4.32 -20.10
N GLY A 687 68.05 -4.13 -18.83
CA GLY A 687 68.14 -5.16 -17.80
C GLY A 687 67.29 -6.40 -18.12
N GLY A 688 66.06 -6.21 -18.61
CA GLY A 688 65.17 -7.28 -19.05
C GLY A 688 65.73 -8.07 -20.23
N LEU A 689 66.28 -7.40 -21.24
CA LEU A 689 66.96 -8.04 -22.37
C LEU A 689 68.21 -8.81 -21.95
N ALA A 690 69.00 -8.28 -21.01
CA ALA A 690 70.15 -8.98 -20.46
C ALA A 690 69.74 -10.24 -19.67
N LEU A 691 68.67 -10.18 -18.88
CA LEU A 691 68.12 -11.32 -18.15
C LEU A 691 67.50 -12.37 -19.07
N LEU A 692 66.73 -11.97 -20.09
CA LEU A 692 66.19 -12.86 -21.12
C LEU A 692 67.31 -13.55 -21.91
N GLY A 693 68.34 -12.81 -22.32
CA GLY A 693 69.53 -13.38 -22.96
C GLY A 693 70.26 -14.37 -22.07
N ARG A 694 70.36 -14.11 -20.76
CA ARG A 694 70.96 -15.02 -19.77
C ARG A 694 70.10 -16.27 -19.53
N ALA A 695 68.77 -16.13 -19.51
CA ALA A 695 67.82 -17.23 -19.34
C ALA A 695 67.75 -18.14 -20.58
N ALA A 696 67.74 -17.55 -21.80
CA ALA A 696 67.78 -18.29 -23.05
C ALA A 696 69.08 -19.12 -23.18
N ARG A 697 70.24 -18.53 -22.86
CA ARG A 697 71.52 -19.26 -22.81
C ARG A 697 71.50 -20.40 -21.78
N ARG A 698 70.90 -20.19 -20.60
CA ARG A 698 70.77 -21.24 -19.57
C ARG A 698 69.85 -22.41 -19.93
N ARG A 699 68.97 -22.25 -20.93
CA ARG A 699 68.06 -23.30 -21.42
C ARG A 699 68.47 -23.88 -22.78
N GLY A 700 69.70 -23.63 -23.25
CA GLY A 700 70.23 -24.21 -24.50
C GLY A 700 69.54 -23.76 -25.79
N LEU A 701 68.70 -22.72 -25.73
CA LEU A 701 67.93 -22.23 -26.87
C LEU A 701 68.82 -21.39 -27.79
N THR A 702 69.15 -21.93 -28.97
CA THR A 702 69.86 -21.19 -30.02
C THR A 702 68.88 -20.37 -30.88
N PRO A 703 69.31 -19.29 -31.54
CA PRO A 703 68.40 -18.38 -32.27
C PRO A 703 67.56 -19.05 -33.39
N ARG A 704 67.95 -20.25 -33.85
CA ARG A 704 67.29 -20.96 -34.95
C ARG A 704 66.11 -21.86 -34.52
N SER A 705 65.93 -22.16 -33.23
CA SER A 705 64.80 -23.00 -32.77
C SER A 705 63.56 -22.21 -32.34
N ALA A 706 63.69 -20.92 -32.03
CA ALA A 706 62.59 -20.10 -31.50
C ALA A 706 61.42 -19.92 -32.49
N GLY A 707 61.70 -19.79 -33.79
CA GLY A 707 60.67 -19.49 -34.81
C GLY A 707 59.63 -20.59 -35.03
N ARG A 708 59.96 -21.86 -34.77
CA ARG A 708 59.02 -22.99 -35.01
C ARG A 708 58.07 -23.24 -33.84
N ALA A 709 58.45 -22.86 -32.62
CA ALA A 709 57.60 -23.02 -31.44
C ALA A 709 56.44 -22.02 -31.36
N ALA A 710 56.61 -20.82 -31.93
CA ALA A 710 55.58 -19.78 -31.92
C ALA A 710 54.37 -20.13 -32.81
N ALA A 711 54.61 -20.75 -33.98
CA ALA A 711 53.57 -21.06 -34.95
C ALA A 711 52.57 -22.13 -34.44
N THR A 712 53.05 -23.14 -33.70
CA THR A 712 52.20 -24.19 -33.11
C THR A 712 51.44 -23.74 -31.86
N TRP A 713 51.86 -22.63 -31.24
CA TRP A 713 51.18 -22.03 -30.09
C TRP A 713 49.98 -21.15 -30.52
N LEU A 714 50.16 -20.34 -31.57
CA LEU A 714 49.10 -19.47 -32.11
C LEU A 714 47.87 -20.26 -32.61
N SER A 715 48.07 -21.41 -33.27
CA SER A 715 46.96 -22.24 -33.76
C SER A 715 46.12 -22.87 -32.65
N ARG A 716 46.73 -23.19 -31.50
CA ARG A 716 46.02 -23.74 -30.34
C ARG A 716 45.18 -22.71 -29.59
N LEU A 717 45.60 -21.44 -29.60
CA LEU A 717 44.85 -20.34 -28.98
C LEU A 717 43.49 -20.11 -29.69
N VAL A 718 43.48 -20.16 -31.02
CA VAL A 718 42.28 -19.94 -31.86
C VAL A 718 41.25 -21.07 -31.69
N ALA A 719 41.70 -22.32 -31.53
CA ALA A 719 40.80 -23.44 -31.26
C ALA A 719 40.09 -23.32 -29.90
N TRP A 720 40.80 -22.80 -28.88
CA TRP A 720 40.26 -22.62 -27.53
C TRP A 720 39.19 -21.52 -27.44
N THR A 721 39.39 -20.40 -28.13
CA THR A 721 38.40 -19.30 -28.15
C THR A 721 37.12 -19.70 -28.88
N ALA A 722 37.21 -20.41 -30.01
CA ALA A 722 36.03 -20.93 -30.72
C ALA A 722 35.18 -21.86 -29.83
N ALA A 723 35.82 -22.78 -29.10
CA ALA A 723 35.14 -23.69 -28.18
C ALA A 723 34.50 -22.99 -26.96
N ALA A 724 35.00 -21.82 -26.54
CA ALA A 724 34.38 -21.01 -25.49
C ALA A 724 33.07 -20.35 -25.98
N CYS A 725 33.07 -19.79 -27.20
CA CYS A 725 31.92 -19.10 -27.78
C CYS A 725 30.71 -20.03 -28.00
N VAL A 726 30.92 -21.26 -28.47
CA VAL A 726 29.83 -22.26 -28.65
C VAL A 726 29.15 -22.57 -27.31
N ARG A 727 29.94 -22.83 -26.26
CA ARG A 727 29.42 -23.14 -24.91
C ARG A 727 28.66 -21.96 -24.28
N ALA A 728 29.00 -20.72 -24.63
CA ALA A 728 28.23 -19.54 -24.22
C ALA A 728 26.87 -19.44 -24.94
N ALA A 729 26.84 -19.74 -26.25
CA ALA A 729 25.60 -19.74 -27.04
C ALA A 729 24.60 -20.79 -26.53
N ASP A 730 25.05 -22.01 -26.22
CA ASP A 730 24.17 -23.08 -25.70
C ASP A 730 23.51 -22.70 -24.36
N ARG A 731 24.23 -22.00 -23.47
CA ARG A 731 23.68 -21.52 -22.20
C ARG A 731 22.63 -20.42 -22.39
N LEU A 732 22.81 -19.53 -23.37
CA LEU A 732 21.79 -18.53 -23.71
C LEU A 732 20.52 -19.17 -24.29
N VAL A 733 20.66 -20.22 -25.11
CA VAL A 733 19.51 -21.00 -25.62
C VAL A 733 18.79 -21.73 -24.49
N ALA A 734 19.51 -22.30 -23.52
CA ALA A 734 18.92 -22.91 -22.33
C ALA A 734 18.13 -21.90 -21.48
N ALA A 735 18.68 -20.70 -21.24
CA ALA A 735 18.01 -19.62 -20.54
C ALA A 735 16.71 -19.17 -21.25
N GLY A 736 16.74 -18.99 -22.57
CA GLY A 736 15.54 -18.66 -23.36
C GLY A 736 14.43 -19.72 -23.31
N ARG A 737 14.79 -21.01 -23.20
CA ARG A 737 13.83 -22.12 -23.00
C ARG A 737 13.28 -22.18 -21.57
N ALA A 738 14.01 -21.71 -20.57
CA ALA A 738 13.49 -21.54 -19.22
C ALA A 738 12.48 -20.38 -19.15
N LEU A 739 12.84 -19.23 -19.72
CA LEU A 739 11.98 -18.03 -19.76
C LEU A 739 10.63 -18.30 -20.45
N ARG A 740 10.62 -19.03 -21.57
CA ARG A 740 9.38 -19.43 -22.27
C ARG A 740 8.50 -20.40 -21.48
N ARG A 741 9.06 -21.19 -20.56
CA ARG A 741 8.25 -22.06 -19.68
C ARG A 741 7.59 -21.24 -18.57
N GLY A 742 8.31 -20.28 -17.97
CA GLY A 742 7.72 -19.31 -17.02
C GLY A 742 6.61 -18.46 -17.66
N LEU A 743 6.83 -17.92 -18.86
CA LEU A 743 5.84 -17.10 -19.56
C LEU A 743 4.56 -17.85 -19.96
N ARG A 744 4.63 -19.17 -20.20
CA ARG A 744 3.41 -19.98 -20.45
C ARG A 744 2.57 -20.21 -19.20
N HIS A 745 3.18 -20.28 -18.01
CA HIS A 745 2.44 -20.33 -16.76
C HIS A 745 1.74 -19.01 -16.44
N LEU A 746 2.31 -17.86 -16.87
CA LEU A 746 1.67 -16.54 -16.75
C LEU A 746 0.54 -16.31 -17.76
N ALA A 747 0.54 -16.99 -18.90
CA ALA A 747 -0.50 -16.85 -19.94
C ALA A 747 -1.80 -17.63 -19.67
N GLY A 748 -1.88 -18.36 -18.55
CA GLY A 748 -3.05 -19.16 -18.16
C GLY A 748 -4.01 -18.49 -17.17
N LEU A 749 -3.76 -17.24 -16.77
CA LEU A 749 -4.57 -16.51 -15.78
C LEU A 749 -5.56 -15.56 -16.48
N PRO A 750 -6.88 -15.65 -16.21
CA PRO A 750 -7.86 -14.72 -16.76
C PRO A 750 -7.96 -13.42 -15.94
N GLY A 751 -7.81 -12.25 -16.57
CA GLY A 751 -8.29 -10.98 -16.01
C GLY A 751 -7.31 -9.80 -15.92
N ARG A 752 -7.28 -8.97 -16.98
CA ARG A 752 -7.11 -7.50 -16.95
C ARG A 752 -6.02 -6.87 -16.05
N LEU A 753 -4.74 -7.01 -16.42
CA LEU A 753 -3.75 -5.91 -16.35
C LEU A 753 -2.76 -6.01 -17.53
N ALA A 754 -3.22 -5.71 -18.75
CA ALA A 754 -2.44 -5.88 -19.98
C ALA A 754 -2.32 -4.61 -20.87
N THR A 755 -2.57 -3.43 -20.30
CA THR A 755 -2.29 -2.09 -20.85
C THR A 755 -1.92 -1.23 -19.64
N SER A 756 -0.67 -0.92 -19.31
CA SER A 756 0.27 -0.13 -20.13
C SER A 756 1.75 -0.49 -19.88
N GLY A 757 2.10 -1.79 -19.89
CA GLY A 757 3.49 -2.25 -19.66
C GLY A 757 4.12 -3.10 -20.76
N LEU A 758 3.32 -3.69 -21.67
CA LEU A 758 3.80 -4.68 -22.63
C LEU A 758 4.11 -4.13 -24.04
N ALA A 759 3.66 -2.91 -24.36
CA ALA A 759 3.95 -2.27 -25.65
C ALA A 759 5.45 -1.93 -25.82
N ALA A 760 6.20 -1.73 -24.73
CA ALA A 760 7.63 -1.42 -24.77
C ALA A 760 8.54 -2.64 -24.99
N LEU A 761 8.03 -3.88 -24.81
CA LEU A 761 8.79 -5.12 -24.99
C LEU A 761 8.44 -5.89 -26.27
N ALA A 762 7.37 -5.51 -26.98
CA ALA A 762 7.01 -6.08 -28.28
C ALA A 762 7.91 -5.61 -29.44
N ALA A 763 8.70 -4.54 -29.24
CA ALA A 763 9.61 -3.99 -30.26
C ALA A 763 10.96 -4.73 -30.40
N LEU A 764 11.29 -5.64 -29.46
CA LEU A 764 12.49 -6.48 -29.52
C LEU A 764 12.17 -7.88 -30.04
N ASP A 765 11.90 -8.01 -31.35
CA ASP A 765 11.80 -9.33 -31.98
C ASP A 765 13.14 -10.07 -31.87
N PRO A 766 13.22 -11.21 -31.13
CA PRO A 766 14.46 -11.95 -31.01
C PRO A 766 14.94 -12.54 -32.34
N ARG A 767 14.04 -12.70 -33.33
CA ARG A 767 14.42 -13.11 -34.69
C ARG A 767 15.08 -11.97 -35.44
N ALA A 768 14.62 -10.73 -35.27
CA ALA A 768 15.31 -9.54 -35.79
C ALA A 768 16.70 -9.36 -35.15
N LEU A 769 16.87 -9.66 -33.87
CA LEU A 769 18.17 -9.55 -33.17
C LEU A 769 19.14 -10.69 -33.53
N VAL A 770 18.68 -11.95 -33.64
CA VAL A 770 19.48 -13.07 -34.19
C VAL A 770 19.76 -12.87 -35.68
N GLY A 771 18.81 -12.30 -36.43
CA GLY A 771 18.97 -11.92 -37.83
C GLY A 771 19.96 -10.78 -38.01
N TRP A 772 19.95 -9.78 -37.13
CA TRP A 772 20.95 -8.72 -37.07
C TRP A 772 22.33 -9.28 -36.73
N LEU A 773 22.46 -10.13 -35.72
CA LEU A 773 23.73 -10.76 -35.36
C LEU A 773 24.28 -11.66 -36.47
N ARG A 774 23.41 -12.43 -37.15
CA ARG A 774 23.78 -13.19 -38.36
C ARG A 774 24.19 -12.30 -39.52
N ARG A 775 23.47 -11.20 -39.79
CA ARG A 775 23.82 -10.23 -40.85
C ARG A 775 25.08 -9.44 -40.52
N TRP A 776 25.38 -9.21 -39.23
CA TRP A 776 26.58 -8.55 -38.76
C TRP A 776 27.81 -9.47 -38.86
N LEU A 777 27.69 -10.75 -38.47
CA LEU A 777 28.71 -11.77 -38.71
C LEU A 777 28.93 -12.05 -40.21
N ALA A 778 27.86 -12.16 -40.99
CA ALA A 778 27.95 -12.26 -42.44
C ALA A 778 28.56 -10.99 -43.07
N GLY A 779 28.27 -9.81 -42.52
CA GLY A 779 28.84 -8.52 -42.93
C GLY A 779 30.27 -8.25 -42.46
N LEU A 780 30.83 -9.11 -41.59
CA LEU A 780 32.25 -9.18 -41.26
C LEU A 780 32.99 -10.13 -42.22
N LEU A 781 32.35 -11.23 -42.62
CA LEU A 781 32.89 -12.17 -43.62
C LEU A 781 32.82 -11.61 -45.04
N ALA A 782 31.70 -11.00 -45.45
CA ALA A 782 31.56 -10.33 -46.74
C ALA A 782 32.50 -9.12 -46.88
N ARG A 783 32.90 -8.47 -45.78
CA ARG A 783 33.95 -7.43 -45.81
C ARG A 783 35.37 -7.98 -45.99
N ALA A 784 35.58 -9.30 -45.92
CA ALA A 784 36.81 -9.95 -46.34
C ALA A 784 36.78 -10.36 -47.83
N GLU A 785 35.60 -10.46 -48.46
CA GLU A 785 35.44 -10.88 -49.86
C GLU A 785 35.13 -9.72 -50.83
N SER A 786 34.50 -8.63 -50.37
CA SER A 786 34.18 -7.44 -51.19
C SER A 786 35.30 -6.39 -51.27
N ALA A 787 36.55 -6.79 -51.04
CA ALA A 787 37.73 -6.01 -51.47
C ALA A 787 38.10 -6.28 -52.95
N ALA A 788 37.33 -7.13 -53.63
CA ALA A 788 37.34 -7.32 -55.07
C ALA A 788 35.97 -6.97 -55.68
N THR A 789 35.98 -6.51 -56.93
CA THR A 789 34.84 -6.02 -57.73
C THR A 789 34.12 -4.76 -57.23
N ALA A 790 33.82 -3.87 -58.17
CA ALA A 790 33.38 -2.50 -57.95
C ALA A 790 32.18 -2.13 -58.86
N THR A 791 31.77 -0.86 -58.78
CA THR A 791 30.94 -0.09 -59.74
C THR A 791 29.43 -0.35 -59.84
N ALA A 792 28.71 0.75 -60.09
CA ALA A 792 27.32 0.89 -60.57
C ALA A 792 26.18 0.48 -59.58
N ASP A 793 25.05 1.21 -59.48
CA ASP A 793 24.72 2.56 -59.95
C ASP A 793 23.59 3.16 -59.06
N SER A 794 23.12 4.34 -59.47
CA SER A 794 22.25 5.29 -58.80
C SER A 794 20.73 5.04 -58.93
N THR A 795 19.98 5.81 -58.13
CA THR A 795 18.53 6.14 -58.19
C THR A 795 17.55 5.12 -57.58
N GLY A 796 16.41 5.51 -56.98
CA GLY A 796 15.91 6.85 -56.61
C GLY A 796 14.40 6.85 -56.25
N VAL A 797 13.96 7.87 -55.50
CA VAL A 797 12.56 8.38 -55.41
C VAL A 797 11.52 7.61 -54.54
N ASN A 798 10.68 8.41 -53.85
CA ASN A 798 9.50 8.18 -52.98
C ASN A 798 8.39 9.17 -53.45
N PRO A 799 7.16 9.25 -52.89
CA PRO A 799 6.18 8.26 -52.40
C PRO A 799 4.90 8.31 -53.30
N PRO A 800 3.68 8.83 -52.97
CA PRO A 800 2.73 8.63 -51.84
C PRO A 800 1.25 8.29 -52.27
N SER A 801 0.31 8.37 -51.31
CA SER A 801 -1.15 8.69 -51.46
C SER A 801 -2.14 7.59 -51.92
N ALA A 802 -3.48 7.65 -51.71
CA ALA A 802 -4.33 8.21 -50.62
C ALA A 802 -5.84 7.86 -50.88
N THR A 803 -6.68 7.89 -49.83
CA THR A 803 -8.16 8.23 -49.80
C THR A 803 -9.26 7.44 -50.55
N GLY A 804 -10.43 7.35 -49.89
CA GLY A 804 -11.81 7.25 -50.47
C GLY A 804 -12.43 5.84 -50.57
N THR A 805 -13.76 5.62 -50.55
CA THR A 805 -14.95 6.45 -50.21
C THR A 805 -16.18 5.52 -49.97
N ALA A 806 -17.41 6.04 -49.80
CA ALA A 806 -18.59 5.34 -49.26
C ALA A 806 -19.59 4.76 -50.31
N ASP A 807 -20.81 4.45 -49.83
CA ASP A 807 -22.10 4.14 -50.53
C ASP A 807 -22.32 2.66 -50.98
N ASP A 808 -23.52 2.01 -50.92
CA ASP A 808 -24.88 2.45 -50.55
C ASP A 808 -25.87 1.29 -50.19
N ASP A 809 -27.06 1.67 -49.66
CA ASP A 809 -28.44 1.10 -49.80
C ASP A 809 -29.16 -0.03 -48.97
N GLU A 810 -30.42 0.33 -48.63
CA GLU A 810 -31.72 -0.34 -48.29
C GLU A 810 -31.89 -1.69 -47.52
N ALA A 811 -32.57 -1.65 -46.34
CA ALA A 811 -33.58 -2.66 -45.91
C ALA A 811 -34.50 -2.25 -44.70
N SER A 812 -35.83 -2.23 -44.93
CA SER A 812 -37.00 -2.31 -44.00
C SER A 812 -36.94 -1.81 -42.53
N THR A 813 -37.98 -1.07 -42.10
CA THR A 813 -38.19 -0.58 -40.71
C THR A 813 -39.00 -1.55 -39.82
N ALA A 814 -38.56 -2.80 -39.67
CA ALA A 814 -39.06 -3.70 -38.61
C ALA A 814 -38.79 -3.11 -37.20
N THR A 815 -39.73 -3.24 -36.25
CA THR A 815 -39.58 -2.79 -34.85
C THR A 815 -39.06 -3.90 -33.93
N ILE A 816 -38.60 -3.56 -32.71
CA ILE A 816 -38.14 -4.55 -31.71
C ILE A 816 -39.21 -5.59 -31.37
N ARG A 817 -40.50 -5.19 -31.33
CA ARG A 817 -41.63 -6.12 -31.09
C ARG A 817 -41.85 -7.08 -32.26
N ASP A 818 -41.51 -6.68 -33.49
CA ASP A 818 -41.61 -7.54 -34.67
C ASP A 818 -40.50 -8.60 -34.65
N LEU A 819 -39.26 -8.16 -34.39
CA LEU A 819 -38.09 -9.02 -34.25
C LEU A 819 -38.28 -10.04 -33.11
N TRP A 820 -38.89 -9.64 -31.99
CA TRP A 820 -39.22 -10.55 -30.89
C TRP A 820 -40.32 -11.56 -31.27
N ARG A 821 -41.41 -11.12 -31.91
CA ARG A 821 -42.45 -12.04 -32.40
C ARG A 821 -41.88 -13.07 -33.38
N GLU A 822 -40.98 -12.64 -34.25
CA GLU A 822 -40.31 -13.49 -35.21
C GLU A 822 -39.32 -14.45 -34.52
N PHE A 823 -38.57 -14.02 -33.50
CA PHE A 823 -37.76 -14.90 -32.64
C PHE A 823 -38.60 -15.99 -31.94
N VAL A 824 -39.74 -15.61 -31.33
CA VAL A 824 -40.62 -16.56 -30.66
C VAL A 824 -41.24 -17.56 -31.64
N ALA A 825 -41.57 -17.12 -32.86
CA ALA A 825 -42.05 -18.00 -33.93
C ALA A 825 -40.96 -18.99 -34.40
N VAL A 826 -39.70 -18.58 -34.46
CA VAL A 826 -38.54 -19.42 -34.81
C VAL A 826 -38.24 -20.46 -33.72
N VAL A 827 -38.31 -20.09 -32.43
CA VAL A 827 -38.01 -20.99 -31.30
C VAL A 827 -39.17 -21.96 -30.98
N ALA A 828 -40.41 -21.53 -31.24
CA ALA A 828 -41.66 -22.28 -31.01
C ALA A 828 -41.76 -23.01 -29.64
N PRO A 829 -41.66 -22.30 -28.50
CA PRO A 829 -41.72 -22.92 -27.18
C PRO A 829 -43.14 -23.39 -26.82
N PRO A 830 -43.29 -24.52 -26.10
CA PRO A 830 -44.60 -24.98 -25.63
C PRO A 830 -45.18 -24.02 -24.59
N ARG A 831 -46.47 -23.69 -24.75
CA ARG A 831 -47.24 -22.73 -23.91
C ARG A 831 -46.65 -21.30 -23.91
N VAL A 832 -46.43 -20.73 -25.09
CA VAL A 832 -45.93 -19.35 -25.29
C VAL A 832 -46.64 -18.32 -24.41
N THR A 833 -47.96 -18.43 -24.25
CA THR A 833 -48.81 -17.45 -23.54
C THR A 833 -48.62 -17.41 -22.02
N THR A 834 -47.91 -18.37 -21.42
CA THR A 834 -47.66 -18.44 -19.96
C THR A 834 -46.17 -18.38 -19.62
N ARG A 835 -45.30 -17.95 -20.55
CA ARG A 835 -43.85 -17.86 -20.35
C ARG A 835 -43.37 -16.42 -20.46
N THR A 836 -42.49 -16.04 -19.55
CA THR A 836 -41.73 -14.79 -19.60
C THR A 836 -40.69 -14.83 -20.73
N PRO A 837 -40.19 -13.66 -21.20
CA PRO A 837 -39.10 -13.62 -22.18
C PRO A 837 -37.83 -14.37 -21.74
N GLY A 838 -37.55 -14.42 -20.43
CA GLY A 838 -36.42 -15.16 -19.87
C GLY A 838 -36.56 -16.67 -19.96
N GLU A 839 -37.78 -17.21 -19.77
CA GLU A 839 -38.05 -18.65 -19.92
C GLU A 839 -38.06 -19.08 -21.39
N ILE A 840 -38.42 -18.18 -22.31
CA ILE A 840 -38.27 -18.41 -23.76
C ILE A 840 -36.79 -18.42 -24.15
N ALA A 841 -36.00 -17.48 -23.62
CA ALA A 841 -34.55 -17.42 -23.83
C ALA A 841 -33.84 -18.68 -23.30
N ARG A 842 -34.15 -19.08 -22.06
CA ARG A 842 -33.61 -20.30 -21.42
C ARG A 842 -33.93 -21.54 -22.25
N TYR A 843 -35.18 -21.70 -22.67
CA TYR A 843 -35.60 -22.81 -23.55
C TYR A 843 -34.90 -22.82 -24.90
N ALA A 844 -34.64 -21.66 -25.51
CA ALA A 844 -33.88 -21.58 -26.77
C ALA A 844 -32.42 -22.04 -26.58
N ILE A 845 -31.77 -21.63 -25.49
CA ILE A 845 -30.39 -22.01 -25.15
C ILE A 845 -30.29 -23.52 -24.81
N GLU A 846 -31.27 -24.06 -24.07
CA GLU A 846 -31.37 -25.49 -23.76
C GLU A 846 -31.51 -26.37 -25.02
N ARG A 847 -32.01 -25.82 -26.13
CA ARG A 847 -32.05 -26.49 -27.45
C ARG A 847 -30.77 -26.32 -28.29
N GLY A 848 -29.69 -25.78 -27.70
CA GLY A 848 -28.39 -25.65 -28.34
C GLY A 848 -28.20 -24.39 -29.20
N LEU A 849 -29.11 -23.43 -29.14
CA LEU A 849 -28.97 -22.16 -29.86
C LEU A 849 -28.00 -21.22 -29.13
N PRO A 850 -27.26 -20.35 -29.86
CA PRO A 850 -26.21 -19.53 -29.28
C PRO A 850 -26.74 -18.52 -28.25
N ALA A 851 -26.27 -18.62 -27.00
CA ALA A 851 -26.73 -17.77 -25.91
C ALA A 851 -26.49 -16.26 -26.10
N PRO A 852 -25.34 -15.77 -26.62
CA PRO A 852 -25.10 -14.32 -26.75
C PRO A 852 -26.16 -13.55 -27.57
N PRO A 853 -26.55 -13.97 -28.80
CA PRO A 853 -27.61 -13.28 -29.53
C PRO A 853 -28.99 -13.48 -28.88
N ILE A 854 -29.27 -14.62 -28.24
CA ILE A 854 -30.54 -14.84 -27.53
C ILE A 854 -30.70 -13.85 -26.37
N HIS A 855 -29.64 -13.64 -25.57
CA HIS A 855 -29.65 -12.63 -24.50
C HIS A 855 -29.84 -11.23 -25.07
N ALA A 856 -29.13 -10.85 -26.14
CA ALA A 856 -29.27 -9.53 -26.76
C ALA A 856 -30.70 -9.25 -27.29
N LEU A 857 -31.36 -10.25 -27.89
CA LEU A 857 -32.77 -10.18 -28.31
C LEU A 857 -33.73 -10.01 -27.12
N THR A 858 -33.49 -10.78 -26.06
CA THR A 858 -34.33 -10.82 -24.86
C THR A 858 -34.22 -9.53 -24.05
N GLU A 859 -33.02 -8.98 -23.94
CA GLU A 859 -32.77 -7.66 -23.34
C GLU A 859 -33.39 -6.55 -24.17
N ALA A 860 -33.19 -6.54 -25.50
CA ALA A 860 -33.79 -5.53 -26.38
C ALA A 860 -35.33 -5.50 -26.27
N TYR A 861 -35.98 -6.66 -26.21
CA TYR A 861 -37.42 -6.76 -26.01
C TYR A 861 -37.86 -6.34 -24.60
N ARG A 862 -37.18 -6.81 -23.55
CA ARG A 862 -37.48 -6.43 -22.16
C ARG A 862 -37.37 -4.93 -21.93
N ASP A 863 -36.34 -4.29 -22.48
CA ASP A 863 -36.16 -2.84 -22.39
C ASP A 863 -37.25 -2.06 -23.15
N ALA A 864 -37.75 -2.60 -24.27
CA ALA A 864 -38.80 -1.97 -25.06
C ALA A 864 -40.21 -2.17 -24.47
N GLU A 865 -40.43 -3.21 -23.67
CA GLU A 865 -41.73 -3.55 -23.07
C GLU A 865 -41.85 -3.12 -21.60
N TYR A 866 -40.75 -3.11 -20.84
CA TYR A 866 -40.71 -2.84 -19.39
C TYR A 866 -39.78 -1.66 -19.01
N GLY A 867 -38.99 -1.13 -19.93
CA GLY A 867 -38.11 0.01 -19.71
C GLY A 867 -38.79 1.37 -19.93
N ARG A 868 -38.29 2.43 -19.26
CA ARG A 868 -38.78 3.82 -19.44
C ARG A 868 -38.02 4.60 -20.55
N LEU A 869 -37.40 3.89 -21.50
CA LEU A 869 -36.52 4.50 -22.52
C LEU A 869 -37.06 4.21 -23.93
N ALA A 870 -37.17 5.24 -24.75
CA ALA A 870 -37.53 5.10 -26.15
C ALA A 870 -36.48 4.28 -26.93
N PRO A 871 -36.88 3.49 -27.94
CA PRO A 871 -35.95 2.64 -28.69
C PRO A 871 -35.00 3.46 -29.56
N ASP A 872 -33.70 3.36 -29.25
CA ASP A 872 -32.60 3.93 -30.04
C ASP A 872 -32.28 3.06 -31.28
N ALA A 873 -31.83 3.69 -32.37
CA ALA A 873 -31.58 3.05 -33.66
C ALA A 873 -30.52 1.94 -33.55
N ASP A 874 -29.46 2.19 -32.77
CA ASP A 874 -28.40 1.23 -32.48
C ASP A 874 -28.90 -0.05 -31.80
N ARG A 875 -29.93 0.06 -30.94
CA ARG A 875 -30.53 -1.08 -30.26
C ARG A 875 -31.33 -1.94 -31.23
N LEU A 876 -32.03 -1.31 -32.18
CA LEU A 876 -32.75 -2.00 -33.24
C LEU A 876 -31.79 -2.74 -34.18
N ALA A 877 -30.66 -2.12 -34.55
CA ALA A 877 -29.61 -2.77 -35.33
C ALA A 877 -29.06 -4.02 -34.63
N ARG A 878 -28.72 -3.94 -33.34
CA ARG A 878 -28.26 -5.09 -32.54
C ARG A 878 -29.29 -6.22 -32.44
N ALA A 879 -30.58 -5.89 -32.30
CA ALA A 879 -31.65 -6.88 -32.26
C ALA A 879 -31.82 -7.62 -33.60
N ARG A 880 -31.66 -6.92 -34.73
CA ARG A 880 -31.66 -7.53 -36.09
C ARG A 880 -30.48 -8.47 -36.29
N GLU A 881 -29.28 -8.02 -35.88
CA GLU A 881 -28.05 -8.80 -35.95
C GLU A 881 -28.21 -10.12 -35.19
N ALA A 882 -28.62 -10.03 -33.92
CA ALA A 882 -28.86 -11.18 -33.06
C ALA A 882 -29.87 -12.17 -33.65
N LEU A 883 -30.97 -11.67 -34.23
CA LEU A 883 -31.98 -12.52 -34.85
C LEU A 883 -31.48 -13.23 -36.11
N ARG A 884 -30.59 -12.60 -36.89
CA ARG A 884 -29.93 -13.23 -38.03
C ARG A 884 -29.01 -14.37 -37.57
N THR A 885 -28.18 -14.12 -36.55
CA THR A 885 -27.29 -15.15 -35.98
C THR A 885 -28.08 -16.36 -35.44
N VAL A 886 -29.26 -16.14 -34.83
CA VAL A 886 -30.15 -17.23 -34.39
C VAL A 886 -30.69 -18.03 -35.59
N ARG A 887 -31.06 -17.37 -36.70
CA ARG A 887 -31.49 -18.08 -37.92
C ARG A 887 -30.37 -18.86 -38.60
N GLU A 888 -29.17 -18.29 -38.66
CA GLU A 888 -27.99 -18.96 -39.21
C GLU A 888 -27.66 -20.22 -38.40
N ALA A 889 -27.74 -20.15 -37.06
CA ALA A 889 -27.59 -21.30 -36.17
C ALA A 889 -28.70 -22.35 -36.31
N MET A 890 -29.92 -21.95 -36.67
CA MET A 890 -31.03 -22.88 -36.99
C MET A 890 -30.91 -23.51 -38.39
N GLY A 891 -30.39 -22.75 -39.37
CA GLY A 891 -30.35 -23.10 -40.78
C GLY A 891 -29.12 -23.91 -41.20
N GLY A 892 -28.03 -23.86 -40.44
CA GLY A 892 -26.80 -24.64 -40.70
C GLY A 892 -26.90 -26.14 -40.39
N GLY A 893 -28.10 -26.72 -40.47
CA GLY A 893 -28.47 -27.97 -39.81
C GLY A 893 -29.18 -29.04 -40.65
N THR A 894 -29.18 -28.97 -41.99
CA THR A 894 -29.42 -30.12 -42.91
C THR A 894 -29.19 -29.74 -44.38
N GLU A 895 -28.44 -30.58 -45.11
CA GLU A 895 -28.81 -30.98 -46.49
C GLU A 895 -30.04 -31.90 -46.43
#